data_AF-A0A437CXV8-F1
#
_entry.id   AF-A0A437CXV8-F1
#
_cell.length_a   1.000
_cell.length_b   1.000
_cell.length_c   1.000
_cell.angle_alpha   90.00
_cell.angle_beta   90.00
_cell.angle_gamma   90.00
#
_symmetry.space_group_name_H-M   'P 1'
#
loop_
_entity.id
_entity.type
_entity.pdbx_description
1 polymer ?
#
loop_
_entity_poly.entity_id
_entity_poly.type
_entity_poly.pdbx_seq_one_letter_code
_entity_poly.pdbx_strand_id
1 'polypeptide(L)'
;MDEADILGDRIAIISHGKLCCVGSSLYLKNQLGTGYYLTLVKKDPEPSLSSCRNSSSTISFNKKDEENGSVSSSDAGLGSEHESEAATIENGPAASICTVPFSPPDTSVVSALILRHVPTARLVEDLGHELTYILPYSAAKNGAFVELFKDLDLKLHELGISSYGVSDTTLEEIFLKVAEDNGVDTEVPSDGTLPIRTRRRTHAFGGGEHQSCLKPITEDDTYDCNESEGDPDCRETDWLSCTEGKGSFQVKGWSLIRQQFVALMWKRFLYARRSRKGFFAQIVLPAVFVCIALVFSLIVPPFGKYPSLELQPWMYEDQVTFISDDAPGDVNMQKLMKSLMEPPGFGTRCMDGYSIPESPCTMGDEDWHNPDVPESLQQLFSSGNWTMENPSPCCFCASDGRKRMLPDCPAGAGGLPPPEMKLSATDTLQNLTGRNISDYLVKTYAQIIGKSLKNKVWVNEFRYGGFSLGARSTQVLPPANEIDDAIERVRKIFELQKGAAADRFLDSLSNFINGLDTKNNVKVWFNNKGWHSVPAFMNVMNNAILRANLPPGADPSNYGIMSFNHPLNLTKEQLSQVALVTTSVDVLVSICVIFAMSFVPASFVVFLIQERVSKAKHMQFISGVQPLLYWTANFLWDMCNYFVPATLVILIFVCFQQKAYVSSANLPVLALLLLLYGWSITPLMYPASFFFTIPSTAYVVLTSVNILIGINGSISTFVMELFGDHEIGGINDILKNVLLIFPHFCLGRGLIDMVKNQAMADALERFGENRFRSPLEWDMVGKNLFAMAVEGVVFFIITLLIQYRFCIKPRPISKLTKTGTLGEEDEDVARERQRIVQGLGQGDILELRQLTKVFKRKQKPAVDRLCVGIPPGECFGLLGVNGAGKTTTFKMLTGDTMVTSGEAFWLEKASSGRSTRSTRTWVTVLSLTPSTSC
;
A
#
# COMPACT_ATOMS: atom_id res chain seq x y z
N MET A 1 -26.85 -3.29 -36.74
CA MET A 1 -26.27 -3.13 -38.10
C MET A 1 -27.09 -2.18 -38.96
N ASP A 2 -28.20 -1.68 -38.42
CA ASP A 2 -29.18 -0.81 -39.08
C ASP A 2 -28.59 0.53 -39.56
N GLU A 3 -27.66 1.12 -38.81
CA GLU A 3 -26.97 2.34 -39.25
C GLU A 3 -26.12 2.09 -40.51
N ALA A 4 -25.47 0.93 -40.61
CA ALA A 4 -24.73 0.52 -41.79
C ALA A 4 -25.65 0.16 -42.97
N ASP A 5 -26.85 -0.35 -42.70
CA ASP A 5 -27.90 -0.61 -43.70
C ASP A 5 -28.37 0.70 -44.37
N ILE A 6 -28.60 1.73 -43.55
CA ILE A 6 -29.15 3.02 -43.99
C ILE A 6 -28.09 3.91 -44.64
N LEU A 7 -26.88 3.97 -44.05
CA LEU A 7 -25.83 4.91 -44.48
C LEU A 7 -24.82 4.28 -45.47
N GLY A 8 -24.77 2.96 -45.57
CA GLY A 8 -23.73 2.26 -46.31
C GLY A 8 -24.05 2.05 -47.79
N ASP A 9 -23.30 2.71 -48.68
CA ASP A 9 -23.37 2.44 -50.12
C ASP A 9 -22.92 1.01 -50.47
N ARG A 10 -21.92 0.51 -49.73
CA ARG A 10 -21.42 -0.87 -49.81
C ARG A 10 -21.09 -1.38 -48.41
N ILE A 11 -21.53 -2.60 -48.15
CA ILE A 11 -21.39 -3.31 -46.89
C ILE A 11 -20.52 -4.53 -47.15
N ALA A 12 -19.57 -4.76 -46.26
CA ALA A 12 -18.61 -5.84 -46.31
C ALA A 12 -18.69 -6.67 -45.04
N ILE A 13 -18.85 -7.99 -45.18
CA ILE A 13 -18.85 -8.92 -44.05
C ILE A 13 -17.53 -9.68 -44.06
N ILE A 14 -16.80 -9.63 -42.94
CA ILE A 14 -15.49 -10.26 -42.76
C ILE A 14 -15.61 -11.36 -41.71
N SER A 15 -15.16 -12.56 -42.03
CA SER A 15 -15.02 -13.68 -41.09
C SER A 15 -13.60 -14.26 -41.17
N HIS A 16 -13.00 -14.59 -40.02
CA HIS A 16 -11.60 -15.07 -39.90
C HIS A 16 -10.56 -14.24 -40.69
N GLY A 17 -10.72 -12.92 -40.72
CA GLY A 17 -9.82 -12.01 -41.45
C GLY A 17 -9.94 -12.10 -42.98
N LYS A 18 -10.93 -12.81 -43.52
CA LYS A 18 -11.25 -12.88 -44.95
C LYS A 18 -12.58 -12.18 -45.25
N LEU A 19 -12.62 -11.51 -46.38
CA LEU A 19 -13.80 -10.83 -46.89
C LEU A 19 -14.76 -11.87 -47.49
N CYS A 20 -15.88 -12.15 -46.81
CA CYS A 20 -16.83 -13.20 -47.21
C CYS A 20 -17.85 -12.70 -48.24
N CYS A 21 -18.40 -11.51 -48.05
CA CYS A 21 -19.30 -10.90 -49.03
C CYS A 21 -19.19 -9.37 -49.02
N VAL A 22 -19.35 -8.75 -50.20
CA VAL A 22 -19.41 -7.29 -50.36
C VAL A 22 -20.46 -6.93 -51.39
N GLY A 23 -21.33 -5.98 -51.04
CA GLY A 23 -22.28 -5.39 -51.97
C GLY A 23 -23.07 -4.27 -51.31
N SER A 24 -23.98 -3.62 -52.03
CA SER A 24 -24.98 -2.76 -51.38
C SER A 24 -25.87 -3.60 -50.47
N SER A 25 -26.52 -2.98 -49.49
CA SER A 25 -27.48 -3.69 -48.63
C SER A 25 -28.51 -4.48 -49.44
N LEU A 26 -29.10 -3.84 -50.45
CA LEU A 26 -30.05 -4.48 -51.35
C LEU A 26 -29.47 -5.67 -52.13
N TYR A 27 -28.18 -5.60 -52.52
CA TYR A 27 -27.51 -6.70 -53.21
C TYR A 27 -27.32 -7.90 -52.26
N LEU A 28 -26.86 -7.65 -51.03
CA LEU A 28 -26.66 -8.70 -50.04
C LEU A 28 -28.00 -9.34 -49.62
N LYS A 29 -29.05 -8.54 -49.42
CA LYS A 29 -30.41 -9.04 -49.13
C LYS A 29 -30.98 -9.89 -50.26
N ASN A 30 -30.82 -9.46 -51.51
CA ASN A 30 -31.28 -10.25 -52.66
C ASN A 30 -30.52 -11.57 -52.86
N GLN A 31 -29.23 -11.62 -52.55
CA GLN A 31 -28.39 -12.79 -52.84
C GLN A 31 -28.31 -13.78 -51.67
N LEU A 32 -28.31 -13.28 -50.43
CA LEU A 32 -28.10 -14.06 -49.21
C LEU A 32 -29.33 -14.08 -48.28
N GLY A 33 -30.29 -13.18 -48.46
CA GLY A 33 -31.53 -13.14 -47.68
C GLY A 33 -32.43 -14.36 -47.91
N THR A 34 -33.33 -14.62 -46.96
CA THR A 34 -34.25 -15.77 -46.93
C THR A 34 -35.62 -15.46 -47.55
N GLY A 35 -35.99 -14.18 -47.70
CA GLY A 35 -37.24 -13.69 -48.29
C GLY A 35 -37.84 -12.53 -47.51
N TYR A 36 -39.07 -12.14 -47.86
CA TYR A 36 -39.90 -11.25 -47.06
C TYR A 36 -40.67 -12.03 -46.00
N TYR A 37 -40.73 -11.52 -44.78
CA TYR A 37 -41.53 -12.07 -43.70
C TYR A 37 -42.91 -11.42 -43.69
N LEU A 38 -43.96 -12.19 -43.96
CA LEU A 38 -45.35 -11.80 -43.80
C LEU A 38 -45.83 -12.25 -42.42
N THR A 39 -46.05 -11.30 -41.52
CA THR A 39 -46.58 -11.52 -40.17
C THR A 39 -48.06 -11.15 -40.16
N LEU A 40 -48.92 -12.07 -39.72
CA LEU A 40 -50.38 -11.90 -39.66
C LEU A 40 -50.81 -12.01 -38.20
N VAL A 41 -51.45 -10.98 -37.67
CA VAL A 41 -51.93 -10.95 -36.28
C VAL A 41 -53.35 -11.51 -36.25
N LYS A 42 -53.61 -12.54 -35.45
CA LYS A 42 -54.94 -13.15 -35.28
C LYS A 42 -55.83 -12.20 -34.47
N LYS A 43 -57.10 -12.09 -34.84
CA LYS A 43 -58.08 -11.29 -34.10
C LYS A 43 -58.54 -12.04 -32.85
N ASP A 44 -58.37 -11.46 -31.67
CA ASP A 44 -58.82 -12.07 -30.42
C ASP A 44 -60.35 -12.19 -30.37
N PRO A 45 -60.91 -13.27 -29.78
CA PRO A 45 -62.33 -13.29 -29.44
C PRO A 45 -62.59 -12.25 -28.34
N GLU A 46 -63.49 -11.29 -28.59
CA GLU A 46 -63.91 -10.37 -27.53
C GLU A 46 -64.46 -11.16 -26.34
N PRO A 47 -63.95 -10.95 -25.12
CA PRO A 47 -64.48 -11.62 -23.94
C PRO A 47 -65.87 -11.08 -23.64
N SER A 48 -66.89 -11.92 -23.81
CA SER A 48 -68.24 -11.65 -23.36
C SER A 48 -68.38 -11.91 -21.85
N LEU A 49 -69.15 -11.02 -21.18
CA LEU A 49 -69.62 -10.99 -19.78
C LEU A 49 -68.72 -10.24 -18.78
N SER A 50 -69.20 -9.32 -17.92
CA SER A 50 -70.52 -8.72 -17.67
C SER A 50 -70.41 -7.66 -16.55
N SER A 51 -70.98 -6.45 -16.72
CA SER A 51 -71.83 -5.73 -15.74
C SER A 51 -71.94 -4.22 -16.02
N CYS A 52 -73.01 -3.88 -16.75
CA CYS A 52 -73.77 -2.62 -16.83
C CYS A 52 -73.29 -1.36 -16.07
N ARG A 53 -73.20 -0.23 -16.79
CA ARG A 53 -74.11 0.92 -16.58
C ARG A 53 -74.10 1.89 -17.76
N ASN A 54 -75.28 2.05 -18.36
CA ASN A 54 -75.60 3.06 -19.36
C ASN A 54 -75.38 4.47 -18.81
N SER A 55 -74.81 5.35 -19.64
CA SER A 55 -75.26 6.73 -19.82
C SER A 55 -74.65 7.29 -21.10
N SER A 56 -75.49 7.37 -22.13
CA SER A 56 -75.25 8.19 -23.31
C SER A 56 -75.41 9.67 -22.92
N SER A 57 -74.49 10.53 -23.35
CA SER A 57 -74.80 11.93 -23.62
C SER A 57 -73.84 12.48 -24.67
N THR A 58 -74.27 12.39 -25.92
CA THR A 58 -73.91 13.27 -27.03
C THR A 58 -74.10 14.73 -26.65
N ILE A 59 -73.06 15.57 -26.76
CA ILE A 59 -73.19 16.98 -27.17
C ILE A 59 -71.97 17.36 -28.02
N SER A 60 -72.24 17.55 -29.30
CA SER A 60 -71.47 18.24 -30.33
C SER A 60 -71.38 19.75 -30.05
N PHE A 61 -70.25 20.40 -30.32
CA PHE A 61 -70.23 21.81 -30.72
C PHE A 61 -69.02 22.19 -31.59
N ASN A 62 -69.33 22.42 -32.86
CA ASN A 62 -68.91 23.49 -33.78
C ASN A 62 -67.44 23.93 -33.89
N LYS A 63 -66.92 23.64 -35.09
CA LYS A 63 -65.84 24.32 -35.79
C LYS A 63 -66.22 25.78 -36.08
N LYS A 64 -65.27 26.70 -35.90
CA LYS A 64 -65.27 28.05 -36.51
C LYS A 64 -64.01 28.14 -37.36
N ASP A 65 -64.20 28.30 -38.66
CA ASP A 65 -63.16 28.64 -39.62
C ASP A 65 -62.87 30.14 -39.57
N GLU A 66 -61.60 30.53 -39.72
CA GLU A 66 -61.20 31.72 -40.47
C GLU A 66 -59.72 31.60 -40.93
N GLU A 67 -59.50 32.03 -42.17
CA GLU A 67 -58.39 31.75 -43.09
C GLU A 67 -57.15 32.68 -42.97
N ASN A 68 -56.10 32.29 -43.71
CA ASN A 68 -54.89 33.00 -44.19
C ASN A 68 -53.59 32.76 -43.39
N GLY A 69 -52.47 32.33 -43.97
CA GLY A 69 -52.12 31.93 -45.33
C GLY A 69 -50.65 31.47 -45.40
N SER A 70 -50.44 30.30 -46.01
CA SER A 70 -49.29 29.75 -46.75
C SER A 70 -47.83 30.20 -46.51
N VAL A 71 -46.90 29.23 -46.35
CA VAL A 71 -45.79 28.84 -47.27
C VAL A 71 -45.34 27.41 -46.84
N SER A 72 -45.77 26.32 -47.49
CA SER A 72 -45.15 25.56 -48.60
C SER A 72 -43.78 24.89 -48.34
N SER A 73 -43.77 23.55 -48.22
CA SER A 73 -43.01 22.57 -49.04
C SER A 73 -43.15 21.15 -48.43
N SER A 74 -44.09 20.33 -48.92
CA SER A 74 -43.92 19.30 -49.96
C SER A 74 -43.31 17.97 -49.46
N ASP A 75 -44.16 16.96 -49.27
CA ASP A 75 -43.91 15.63 -49.83
C ASP A 75 -45.25 14.97 -50.23
N ALA A 76 -45.29 14.44 -51.46
CA ALA A 76 -46.43 13.76 -52.10
C ALA A 76 -46.54 12.31 -51.60
N GLY A 77 -47.72 11.75 -51.27
CA GLY A 77 -48.74 11.21 -52.20
C GLY A 77 -48.30 9.84 -52.74
N LEU A 78 -48.93 8.70 -52.41
CA LEU A 78 -50.27 8.19 -52.80
C LEU A 78 -50.64 7.01 -51.86
N GLY A 79 -51.90 6.68 -51.55
CA GLY A 79 -53.12 6.89 -52.32
C GLY A 79 -54.40 6.96 -51.49
N SER A 80 -55.38 7.56 -52.15
CA SER A 80 -56.70 8.01 -51.74
C SER A 80 -57.74 6.89 -51.63
N GLU A 81 -58.54 6.90 -50.57
CA GLU A 81 -59.83 6.22 -50.55
C GLU A 81 -60.90 7.09 -51.23
N HIS A 82 -61.71 6.44 -52.06
CA HIS A 82 -62.87 7.03 -52.73
C HIS A 82 -64.01 7.23 -51.73
N GLU A 83 -64.39 8.49 -51.48
CA GLU A 83 -65.75 8.83 -51.10
C GLU A 83 -66.61 8.91 -52.36
N SER A 84 -67.80 8.32 -52.32
CA SER A 84 -68.87 8.54 -53.29
C SER A 84 -70.20 8.66 -52.55
N GLU A 85 -70.96 9.64 -53.00
CA GLU A 85 -72.04 10.32 -52.30
C GLU A 85 -73.38 9.56 -52.25
N ALA A 86 -74.19 10.02 -51.27
CA ALA A 86 -75.64 10.20 -51.30
C ALA A 86 -76.58 8.99 -51.23
N ALA A 87 -77.41 8.93 -50.19
CA ALA A 87 -78.78 9.48 -50.23
C ALA A 87 -79.60 9.08 -48.98
N THR A 88 -80.34 10.04 -48.46
CA THR A 88 -81.39 9.95 -47.44
C THR A 88 -82.59 9.10 -47.88
N ILE A 89 -83.23 8.34 -46.96
CA ILE A 89 -84.69 8.34 -46.64
C ILE A 89 -85.10 7.07 -45.83
N GLU A 90 -85.78 7.35 -44.70
CA GLU A 90 -86.85 6.61 -43.97
C GLU A 90 -86.66 5.21 -43.31
N ASN A 91 -86.87 5.22 -41.98
CA ASN A 91 -87.79 4.42 -41.15
C ASN A 91 -87.99 2.89 -41.43
N GLY A 92 -87.78 2.08 -40.37
CA GLY A 92 -87.86 0.60 -40.27
C GLY A 92 -89.16 -0.12 -40.73
N PRO A 93 -89.37 -1.44 -40.42
CA PRO A 93 -88.80 -2.21 -39.31
C PRO A 93 -88.30 -3.65 -39.63
N ALA A 94 -87.57 -4.21 -38.65
CA ALA A 94 -87.44 -5.61 -38.26
C ALA A 94 -87.71 -6.75 -39.28
N ALA A 95 -86.66 -7.50 -39.64
CA ALA A 95 -86.77 -8.94 -39.92
C ALA A 95 -85.42 -9.68 -39.85
N SER A 96 -85.43 -10.77 -39.07
CA SER A 96 -84.60 -12.00 -39.16
C SER A 96 -83.07 -11.88 -39.26
N ILE A 97 -82.42 -12.03 -38.11
CA ILE A 97 -81.05 -12.54 -38.02
C ILE A 97 -81.07 -14.03 -38.38
N CYS A 98 -80.49 -14.39 -39.52
CA CYS A 98 -79.92 -15.72 -39.73
C CYS A 98 -78.53 -15.74 -39.08
N THR A 99 -78.41 -16.49 -37.99
CA THR A 99 -77.15 -16.81 -37.33
C THR A 99 -76.29 -17.71 -38.23
N VAL A 100 -75.12 -17.21 -38.66
CA VAL A 100 -74.01 -18.06 -39.12
C VAL A 100 -73.03 -18.19 -37.96
N PRO A 101 -72.59 -19.40 -37.55
CA PRO A 101 -71.60 -19.56 -36.48
C PRO A 101 -70.20 -19.16 -36.98
N PHE A 102 -69.52 -18.27 -36.25
CA PHE A 102 -68.13 -17.87 -36.53
C PHE A 102 -67.19 -18.80 -35.75
N SER A 103 -66.35 -19.57 -36.45
CA SER A 103 -65.30 -20.44 -35.90
C SER A 103 -63.97 -19.69 -35.79
N PRO A 104 -63.05 -20.08 -34.88
CA PRO A 104 -61.70 -19.50 -34.82
C PRO A 104 -60.97 -19.65 -36.17
N PRO A 105 -59.99 -18.77 -36.48
CA PRO A 105 -59.28 -18.80 -37.75
C PRO A 105 -58.48 -20.09 -37.88
N ASP A 106 -58.95 -21.00 -38.74
CA ASP A 106 -58.21 -22.20 -39.10
C ASP A 106 -56.94 -21.79 -39.87
N THR A 107 -55.77 -22.06 -39.29
CA THR A 107 -54.46 -21.79 -39.91
C THR A 107 -54.33 -22.41 -41.31
N SER A 108 -55.08 -23.48 -41.58
CA SER A 108 -55.19 -24.15 -42.87
C SER A 108 -55.83 -23.28 -43.96
N VAL A 109 -56.80 -22.42 -43.64
CA VAL A 109 -57.48 -21.52 -44.59
C VAL A 109 -56.57 -20.37 -45.00
N VAL A 110 -55.87 -19.79 -44.02
CA VAL A 110 -54.86 -18.74 -44.25
C VAL A 110 -53.69 -19.30 -45.05
N SER A 111 -53.17 -20.48 -44.68
CA SER A 111 -52.11 -21.18 -45.43
C SER A 111 -52.54 -21.49 -46.87
N ALA A 112 -53.78 -21.95 -47.09
CA ALA A 112 -54.27 -22.28 -48.43
C ALA A 112 -54.37 -21.04 -49.34
N LEU A 113 -54.78 -19.89 -48.79
CA LEU A 113 -54.83 -18.63 -49.54
C LEU A 113 -53.43 -18.15 -49.94
N ILE A 114 -52.46 -18.21 -49.01
CA ILE A 114 -51.08 -17.79 -49.26
C ILE A 114 -50.40 -18.72 -50.27
N LEU A 115 -50.56 -20.04 -50.12
CA LEU A 115 -49.98 -21.02 -51.03
C LEU A 115 -50.62 -21.02 -52.44
N ARG A 116 -51.86 -20.53 -52.57
CA ARG A 116 -52.51 -20.36 -53.88
C ARG A 116 -51.79 -19.33 -54.75
N HIS A 117 -51.38 -18.22 -54.16
CA HIS A 117 -50.71 -17.12 -54.86
C HIS A 117 -49.20 -17.27 -54.89
N VAL A 118 -48.62 -17.80 -53.81
CA VAL A 118 -47.19 -18.02 -53.66
C VAL A 118 -46.94 -19.48 -53.23
N PRO A 119 -46.85 -20.43 -54.18
CA PRO A 119 -46.70 -21.87 -53.88
C PRO A 119 -45.42 -22.22 -53.12
N THR A 120 -44.44 -21.32 -53.14
CA THR A 120 -43.14 -21.45 -52.49
C THR A 120 -43.07 -20.75 -51.12
N ALA A 121 -44.19 -20.21 -50.62
CA ALA A 121 -44.26 -19.62 -49.29
C ALA A 121 -44.13 -20.70 -48.20
N ARG A 122 -43.45 -20.36 -47.10
CA ARG A 122 -43.21 -21.28 -45.98
C ARG A 122 -43.68 -20.66 -44.66
N LEU A 123 -44.51 -21.37 -43.91
CA LEU A 123 -44.82 -21.02 -42.51
C LEU A 123 -43.58 -21.27 -41.64
N VAL A 124 -43.15 -20.26 -40.89
CA VAL A 124 -41.97 -20.32 -40.00
C VAL A 124 -42.40 -20.39 -38.55
N GLU A 125 -43.33 -19.53 -38.13
CA GLU A 125 -43.78 -19.43 -36.74
C GLU A 125 -45.32 -19.35 -36.69
N ASP A 126 -45.90 -20.11 -35.74
CA ASP A 126 -47.30 -20.03 -35.34
C ASP A 126 -47.33 -19.80 -33.83
N LEU A 127 -47.30 -18.53 -33.45
CA LEU A 127 -47.47 -18.08 -32.07
C LEU A 127 -48.97 -17.83 -31.84
N GLY A 128 -49.47 -18.08 -30.63
CA GLY A 128 -50.93 -18.11 -30.35
C GLY A 128 -51.74 -16.98 -31.00
N HIS A 129 -51.19 -15.77 -31.07
CA HIS A 129 -51.81 -14.57 -31.64
C HIS A 129 -51.18 -14.08 -32.97
N GLU A 130 -50.13 -14.72 -33.50
CA GLU A 130 -49.42 -14.26 -34.72
C GLU A 130 -48.95 -15.43 -35.60
N LEU A 131 -49.10 -15.30 -36.93
CA LEU A 131 -48.59 -16.25 -37.93
C LEU A 131 -47.52 -15.58 -38.80
N THR A 132 -46.34 -16.19 -38.90
CA THR A 132 -45.24 -15.65 -39.70
C THR A 132 -44.88 -16.57 -40.87
N TYR A 133 -44.98 -16.06 -42.09
CA TYR A 133 -44.62 -16.74 -43.34
C TYR A 133 -43.41 -16.10 -43.99
N ILE A 134 -42.51 -16.89 -44.58
CA ILE A 134 -41.48 -16.41 -45.51
C ILE A 134 -42.02 -16.49 -46.94
N LEU A 135 -42.03 -15.36 -47.61
CA LEU A 135 -42.34 -15.18 -49.03
C LEU A 135 -41.04 -14.96 -49.82
N PRO A 136 -40.70 -15.78 -50.82
CA PRO A 136 -39.44 -15.64 -51.54
C PRO A 136 -39.42 -14.40 -52.46
N TYR A 137 -38.24 -13.77 -52.60
CA TYR A 137 -38.03 -12.59 -53.47
C TYR A 137 -38.39 -12.82 -54.94
N SER A 138 -38.34 -14.06 -55.43
CA SER A 138 -38.74 -14.41 -56.80
C SER A 138 -40.23 -14.20 -57.05
N ALA A 139 -41.07 -14.38 -56.03
CA ALA A 139 -42.52 -14.18 -56.13
C ALA A 139 -42.88 -12.68 -56.22
N ALA A 140 -42.10 -11.80 -55.60
CA ALA A 140 -42.25 -10.34 -55.74
C ALA A 140 -42.01 -9.87 -57.18
N LYS A 141 -40.98 -10.42 -57.85
CA LYS A 141 -40.66 -10.07 -59.26
C LYS A 141 -41.75 -10.48 -60.26
N ASN A 142 -42.54 -11.51 -59.91
CA ASN A 142 -43.59 -12.04 -60.77
C ASN A 142 -44.95 -11.36 -60.56
N GLY A 143 -45.03 -10.32 -59.70
CA GLY A 143 -46.28 -9.60 -59.41
C GLY A 143 -47.27 -10.34 -58.50
N ALA A 144 -46.94 -11.55 -58.04
CA ALA A 144 -47.82 -12.40 -57.23
C ALA A 144 -48.19 -11.78 -55.87
N PHE A 145 -47.34 -10.89 -55.34
CA PHE A 145 -47.60 -10.19 -54.08
C PHE A 145 -48.75 -9.19 -54.19
N VAL A 146 -48.91 -8.54 -55.35
CA VAL A 146 -49.99 -7.55 -55.55
C VAL A 146 -51.35 -8.26 -55.49
N GLU A 147 -51.45 -9.45 -56.10
CA GLU A 147 -52.66 -10.26 -56.04
C GLU A 147 -52.89 -10.88 -54.67
N LEU A 148 -51.82 -11.34 -54.00
CA LEU A 148 -51.89 -11.88 -52.64
C LEU A 148 -52.37 -10.82 -51.62
N PHE A 149 -51.78 -9.62 -51.61
CA PHE A 149 -52.16 -8.57 -50.66
C PHE A 149 -53.55 -8.03 -50.95
N LYS A 150 -53.94 -7.91 -52.22
CA LYS A 150 -55.31 -7.55 -52.60
C LYS A 150 -56.33 -8.59 -52.12
N ASP A 151 -56.05 -9.88 -52.27
CA ASP A 151 -56.92 -10.95 -51.75
C ASP A 151 -56.92 -11.01 -50.21
N LEU A 152 -55.79 -10.70 -49.56
CA LEU A 152 -55.67 -10.61 -48.09
C LEU A 152 -56.46 -9.42 -47.53
N ASP A 153 -56.38 -8.24 -48.16
CA ASP A 153 -57.14 -7.05 -47.77
C ASP A 153 -58.65 -7.29 -47.89
N LEU A 154 -59.09 -7.94 -48.99
CA LEU A 154 -60.50 -8.25 -49.22
C LEU A 154 -61.06 -9.31 -48.27
N LYS A 155 -60.23 -10.25 -47.80
CA LYS A 155 -60.66 -11.39 -46.97
C LYS A 155 -60.17 -11.31 -45.52
N LEU A 156 -59.59 -10.19 -45.10
CA LEU A 156 -58.95 -10.03 -43.78
C LEU A 156 -59.90 -10.36 -42.61
N HIS A 157 -61.15 -9.88 -42.70
CA HIS A 157 -62.20 -10.14 -41.73
C HIS A 157 -62.75 -11.58 -41.76
N GLU A 158 -62.80 -12.20 -42.95
CA GLU A 158 -63.24 -13.59 -43.12
C GLU A 158 -62.19 -14.60 -42.62
N LEU A 159 -60.91 -14.23 -42.68
CA LEU A 159 -59.77 -15.02 -42.23
C LEU A 159 -59.48 -14.91 -40.73
N GLY A 160 -60.22 -14.07 -39.99
CA GLY A 160 -60.01 -13.86 -38.55
C GLY A 160 -58.66 -13.23 -38.20
N ILE A 161 -58.12 -12.39 -39.09
CA ILE A 161 -56.85 -11.67 -38.91
C ILE A 161 -57.19 -10.20 -38.57
N SER A 162 -56.43 -9.54 -37.70
CA SER A 162 -56.61 -8.12 -37.35
C SER A 162 -55.76 -7.19 -38.21
N SER A 163 -54.53 -7.60 -38.53
CA SER A 163 -53.58 -6.84 -39.33
C SER A 163 -52.52 -7.77 -39.89
N TYR A 164 -51.87 -7.37 -40.99
CA TYR A 164 -50.67 -8.02 -41.46
C TYR A 164 -49.57 -7.00 -41.71
N GLY A 165 -48.32 -7.43 -41.57
CA GLY A 165 -47.13 -6.66 -41.84
C GLY A 165 -46.16 -7.46 -42.71
N VAL A 166 -45.44 -6.77 -43.58
CA VAL A 166 -44.37 -7.36 -44.38
C VAL A 166 -43.06 -6.74 -43.95
N SER A 167 -42.10 -7.56 -43.54
CA SER A 167 -40.73 -7.15 -43.24
C SER A 167 -39.75 -7.84 -44.17
N ASP A 168 -38.59 -7.23 -44.39
CA ASP A 168 -37.52 -7.78 -45.23
C ASP A 168 -36.44 -8.40 -44.34
N THR A 169 -35.61 -9.30 -44.89
CA THR A 169 -34.45 -9.84 -44.14
C THR A 169 -33.53 -8.71 -43.68
N THR A 170 -33.10 -8.78 -42.42
CA THR A 170 -32.17 -7.79 -41.86
C THR A 170 -30.74 -8.14 -42.24
N LEU A 171 -29.85 -7.14 -42.29
CA LEU A 171 -28.42 -7.40 -42.48
C LEU A 171 -27.82 -8.22 -41.32
N GLU A 172 -28.42 -8.17 -40.14
CA GLU A 172 -28.02 -8.97 -38.98
C GLU A 172 -28.27 -10.46 -39.23
N GLU A 173 -29.41 -10.80 -39.82
CA GLU A 173 -29.73 -12.17 -40.21
C GLU A 173 -28.79 -12.67 -41.32
N ILE A 174 -28.48 -11.84 -42.32
CA ILE A 174 -27.51 -12.18 -43.38
C ILE A 174 -26.11 -12.36 -42.79
N PHE A 175 -25.72 -11.54 -41.82
CA PHE A 175 -24.46 -11.69 -41.11
C PHE A 175 -24.37 -13.00 -40.35
N LEU A 176 -25.40 -13.35 -39.58
CA LEU A 176 -25.47 -14.61 -38.84
C LEU A 176 -25.43 -15.81 -39.79
N LYS A 177 -26.21 -15.77 -40.87
CA LYS A 177 -26.21 -16.81 -41.91
C LYS A 177 -24.84 -16.97 -42.57
N VAL A 178 -24.16 -15.87 -42.90
CA VAL A 178 -22.80 -15.90 -43.45
C VAL A 178 -21.80 -16.44 -42.42
N ALA A 179 -21.98 -16.15 -41.13
CA ALA A 179 -21.13 -16.70 -40.07
C ALA A 179 -21.34 -18.22 -39.92
N GLU A 180 -22.59 -18.69 -39.95
CA GLU A 180 -22.94 -20.12 -39.92
C GLU A 180 -22.43 -20.87 -41.15
N ASP A 181 -22.65 -20.34 -42.36
CA ASP A 181 -22.19 -20.95 -43.62
C ASP A 181 -20.66 -21.04 -43.71
N ASN A 182 -19.94 -20.13 -43.02
CA ASN A 182 -18.48 -20.17 -42.91
C ASN A 182 -17.98 -21.00 -41.71
N GLY A 183 -18.87 -21.70 -40.99
CA GLY A 183 -18.50 -22.69 -39.96
C GLY A 183 -17.96 -22.12 -38.67
N VAL A 184 -18.34 -20.89 -38.29
CA VAL A 184 -17.85 -20.19 -37.09
C VAL A 184 -18.17 -20.94 -35.78
N ASP A 185 -19.16 -21.85 -35.78
CA ASP A 185 -19.53 -22.70 -34.63
C ASP A 185 -18.97 -24.15 -34.72
N THR A 186 -18.21 -24.48 -35.76
CA THR A 186 -17.52 -25.77 -35.87
C THR A 186 -16.05 -25.61 -35.49
N GLU A 187 -15.72 -25.80 -34.22
CA GLU A 187 -14.35 -26.05 -33.80
C GLU A 187 -13.86 -27.35 -34.46
N VAL A 188 -13.04 -27.23 -35.50
CA VAL A 188 -12.30 -28.36 -36.09
C VAL A 188 -11.01 -28.53 -35.27
N PRO A 189 -10.78 -29.67 -34.58
CA PRO A 189 -9.46 -30.00 -34.08
C PRO A 189 -8.58 -30.40 -35.26
N SER A 190 -7.40 -29.79 -35.35
CA SER A 190 -6.36 -30.18 -36.29
C SER A 190 -5.86 -31.60 -35.98
N ASP A 191 -6.36 -32.61 -36.70
CA ASP A 191 -5.50 -33.68 -37.24
C ASP A 191 -6.21 -34.47 -38.35
N GLY A 192 -5.48 -34.79 -39.41
CA GLY A 192 -6.03 -35.38 -40.62
C GLY A 192 -6.48 -36.83 -40.45
N THR A 193 -7.77 -37.12 -40.65
CA THR A 193 -8.24 -38.43 -41.12
C THR A 193 -9.60 -38.28 -41.85
N LEU A 194 -9.81 -39.11 -42.88
CA LEU A 194 -10.92 -39.12 -43.84
C LEU A 194 -12.34 -39.28 -43.20
N PRO A 195 -13.42 -38.90 -43.91
CA PRO A 195 -14.69 -38.53 -43.31
C PRO A 195 -15.58 -39.72 -42.95
N ILE A 196 -16.14 -39.70 -41.74
CA ILE A 196 -17.25 -40.59 -41.36
C ILE A 196 -18.57 -39.92 -41.74
N ARG A 197 -19.35 -40.62 -42.56
CA ARG A 197 -20.72 -40.27 -42.99
C ARG A 197 -21.61 -39.96 -41.77
N THR A 198 -22.06 -38.73 -41.64
CA THR A 198 -23.17 -38.37 -40.75
C THR A 198 -24.39 -37.95 -41.58
N ARG A 199 -25.53 -38.57 -41.22
CA ARG A 199 -26.86 -38.46 -41.80
C ARG A 199 -27.30 -37.01 -42.02
N ARG A 200 -27.89 -36.74 -43.20
CA ARG A 200 -28.80 -35.62 -43.44
C ARG A 200 -29.87 -35.58 -42.34
N ARG A 201 -29.86 -34.54 -41.51
CA ARG A 201 -31.05 -34.00 -40.83
C ARG A 201 -31.14 -32.53 -41.21
N THR A 202 -32.09 -32.24 -42.08
CA THR A 202 -32.62 -30.91 -42.36
C THR A 202 -33.15 -30.29 -41.06
N HIS A 203 -32.51 -29.24 -40.57
CA HIS A 203 -33.11 -28.28 -39.65
C HIS A 203 -32.88 -26.88 -40.21
N ALA A 204 -33.99 -26.17 -40.32
CA ALA A 204 -34.05 -24.76 -40.66
C ALA A 204 -34.07 -23.95 -39.37
N PHE A 205 -33.36 -22.83 -39.37
CA PHE A 205 -33.57 -21.67 -38.50
C PHE A 205 -35.02 -21.14 -38.63
N GLY A 206 -35.64 -20.54 -37.61
CA GLY A 206 -35.16 -20.15 -36.29
C GLY A 206 -36.33 -20.06 -35.30
N GLY A 207 -36.05 -19.58 -34.09
CA GLY A 207 -37.05 -19.36 -33.04
C GLY A 207 -36.53 -19.83 -31.69
N GLY A 208 -35.75 -18.97 -31.03
CA GLY A 208 -35.36 -19.17 -29.65
C GLY A 208 -36.55 -18.95 -28.72
N GLU A 209 -37.06 -20.03 -28.13
CA GLU A 209 -37.72 -19.95 -26.84
C GLU A 209 -37.00 -20.86 -25.84
N HIS A 210 -36.84 -20.31 -24.65
CA HIS A 210 -36.18 -20.91 -23.51
C HIS A 210 -36.85 -22.25 -23.13
N GLN A 211 -36.12 -23.35 -23.25
CA GLN A 211 -36.48 -24.60 -22.58
C GLN A 211 -35.77 -24.60 -21.21
N SER A 212 -36.44 -24.15 -20.14
CA SER A 212 -37.13 -25.06 -19.22
C SER A 212 -36.50 -26.46 -19.20
N CYS A 213 -35.41 -26.57 -18.43
CA CYS A 213 -34.85 -27.85 -18.03
C CYS A 213 -35.85 -28.60 -17.17
N LEU A 214 -36.57 -29.56 -17.75
CA LEU A 214 -37.10 -30.73 -17.04
C LEU A 214 -37.40 -31.82 -18.07
N LYS A 215 -36.59 -32.89 -18.07
CA LYS A 215 -37.03 -34.29 -18.21
C LYS A 215 -35.84 -35.25 -17.98
N PRO A 216 -36.12 -36.54 -17.67
CA PRO A 216 -35.55 -37.24 -16.52
C PRO A 216 -34.26 -37.97 -16.84
N ILE A 217 -33.46 -38.19 -15.80
CA ILE A 217 -32.36 -39.15 -15.82
C ILE A 217 -32.95 -40.55 -15.65
N THR A 218 -32.71 -41.42 -16.63
CA THR A 218 -32.64 -42.86 -16.42
C THR A 218 -31.21 -43.21 -16.01
N GLU A 219 -31.10 -43.95 -14.91
CA GLU A 219 -29.89 -44.55 -14.35
C GLU A 219 -29.19 -45.44 -15.39
N ASP A 220 -27.87 -45.31 -15.54
CA ASP A 220 -26.94 -46.42 -15.33
C ASP A 220 -25.47 -46.04 -15.62
N ASP A 221 -24.59 -46.64 -14.81
CA ASP A 221 -23.21 -47.06 -15.06
C ASP A 221 -22.00 -46.11 -14.99
N THR A 222 -21.38 -46.16 -13.80
CA THR A 222 -19.98 -46.53 -13.49
C THR A 222 -18.77 -45.83 -14.13
N TYR A 223 -17.94 -45.28 -13.22
CA TYR A 223 -16.46 -45.19 -13.18
C TYR A 223 -15.67 -45.06 -14.49
N ASP A 224 -15.00 -43.92 -14.67
CA ASP A 224 -13.53 -43.86 -14.56
C ASP A 224 -13.01 -42.41 -14.55
N CYS A 225 -12.08 -42.14 -13.63
CA CYS A 225 -11.31 -40.90 -13.56
C CYS A 225 -10.03 -41.06 -14.38
N ASN A 226 -9.73 -40.09 -15.24
CA ASN A 226 -8.35 -39.76 -15.58
C ASN A 226 -8.20 -38.25 -15.80
N GLU A 227 -7.20 -37.71 -15.13
CA GLU A 227 -6.80 -36.31 -15.11
C GLU A 227 -6.27 -35.85 -16.46
N SER A 228 -6.64 -34.63 -16.86
CA SER A 228 -5.76 -33.77 -17.66
C SER A 228 -6.07 -32.30 -17.38
N GLU A 229 -5.00 -31.51 -17.34
CA GLU A 229 -4.92 -30.14 -16.87
C GLU A 229 -5.80 -29.16 -17.67
N GLY A 230 -6.53 -28.31 -16.96
CA GLY A 230 -7.29 -27.19 -17.52
C GLY A 230 -7.84 -26.26 -16.43
N ASP A 231 -7.33 -25.02 -16.43
CA ASP A 231 -7.87 -23.77 -15.87
C ASP A 231 -8.53 -23.74 -14.46
N PRO A 232 -7.97 -22.98 -13.48
CA PRO A 232 -8.48 -22.98 -12.09
C PRO A 232 -9.66 -22.03 -11.80
N ASP A 233 -10.33 -21.45 -12.81
CA ASP A 233 -11.31 -20.38 -12.56
C ASP A 233 -12.79 -20.82 -12.41
N CYS A 234 -13.11 -22.13 -12.55
CA CYS A 234 -14.51 -22.58 -12.56
C CYS A 234 -14.93 -23.59 -11.48
N ARG A 235 -14.12 -23.85 -10.44
CA ARG A 235 -14.44 -24.89 -9.43
C ARG A 235 -14.90 -24.42 -8.04
N GLU A 236 -15.11 -23.12 -7.82
CA GLU A 236 -15.33 -22.61 -6.44
C GLU A 236 -16.75 -22.16 -6.11
N THR A 237 -17.71 -22.30 -7.02
CA THR A 237 -19.12 -21.98 -6.76
C THR A 237 -19.97 -23.15 -6.27
N ASP A 238 -19.42 -24.38 -6.22
CA ASP A 238 -20.19 -25.58 -5.88
C ASP A 238 -20.41 -25.84 -4.39
N TRP A 239 -19.75 -25.11 -3.48
CA TRP A 239 -19.98 -25.28 -2.04
C TRP A 239 -21.27 -24.63 -1.52
N LEU A 240 -22.02 -23.93 -2.40
CA LEU A 240 -23.30 -23.28 -2.07
C LEU A 240 -24.48 -23.83 -2.89
N SER A 241 -24.27 -24.80 -3.78
CA SER A 241 -25.30 -25.39 -4.64
C SER A 241 -25.92 -26.67 -4.04
N CYS A 242 -26.13 -26.71 -2.72
CA CYS A 242 -26.98 -27.73 -2.10
C CYS A 242 -28.37 -27.15 -1.83
N THR A 243 -29.24 -27.16 -2.85
CA THR A 243 -30.65 -27.58 -2.80
C THR A 243 -31.29 -27.35 -4.16
N GLU A 244 -31.99 -28.38 -4.63
CA GLU A 244 -32.79 -28.41 -5.86
C GLU A 244 -33.63 -27.13 -6.06
N GLY A 245 -33.70 -26.68 -7.32
CA GLY A 245 -34.43 -25.51 -7.77
C GLY A 245 -35.94 -25.59 -7.55
N LYS A 246 -36.38 -25.30 -6.32
CA LYS A 246 -37.72 -24.78 -6.04
C LYS A 246 -37.58 -23.33 -5.58
N GLY A 247 -37.83 -22.41 -6.52
CA GLY A 247 -38.05 -21.00 -6.18
C GLY A 247 -39.19 -20.86 -5.18
N SER A 248 -39.09 -19.88 -4.27
CA SER A 248 -40.04 -19.54 -3.21
C SER A 248 -39.73 -20.06 -1.79
N PHE A 249 -38.53 -19.82 -1.28
CA PHE A 249 -38.39 -19.48 0.14
C PHE A 249 -37.87 -18.05 0.27
N GLN A 250 -38.78 -17.09 0.47
CA GLN A 250 -38.39 -15.74 0.87
C GLN A 250 -37.83 -15.81 2.29
N VAL A 251 -36.50 -15.86 2.41
CA VAL A 251 -35.82 -15.78 3.70
C VAL A 251 -36.04 -14.37 4.25
N LYS A 252 -36.86 -14.23 5.29
CA LYS A 252 -37.15 -12.94 5.95
C LYS A 252 -36.49 -12.87 7.33
N GLY A 253 -36.15 -11.67 7.77
CA GLY A 253 -35.65 -11.40 9.12
C GLY A 253 -34.16 -11.73 9.32
N TRP A 254 -33.82 -12.25 10.51
CA TRP A 254 -32.43 -12.45 10.95
C TRP A 254 -31.61 -13.42 10.08
N SER A 255 -32.24 -14.44 9.50
CA SER A 255 -31.56 -15.39 8.62
C SER A 255 -31.02 -14.72 7.35
N LEU A 256 -31.78 -13.75 6.80
CA LEU A 256 -31.34 -12.96 5.65
C LEU A 256 -30.15 -12.07 6.01
N ILE A 257 -30.21 -11.40 7.16
CA ILE A 257 -29.11 -10.56 7.66
C ILE A 257 -27.84 -11.39 7.85
N ARG A 258 -27.95 -12.61 8.40
CA ARG A 258 -26.81 -13.52 8.57
C ARG A 258 -26.24 -13.96 7.22
N GLN A 259 -27.09 -14.35 6.27
CA GLN A 259 -26.65 -14.73 4.92
C GLN A 259 -25.96 -13.56 4.20
N GLN A 260 -26.52 -12.35 4.26
CA GLN A 260 -25.91 -11.14 3.71
C GLN A 260 -24.54 -10.84 4.37
N PHE A 261 -24.45 -10.98 5.69
CA PHE A 261 -23.19 -10.79 6.42
C PHE A 261 -22.12 -11.79 5.99
N VAL A 262 -22.45 -13.08 5.95
CA VAL A 262 -21.52 -14.14 5.53
C VAL A 262 -21.11 -13.95 4.07
N ALA A 263 -22.03 -13.55 3.19
CA ALA A 263 -21.73 -13.26 1.79
C ALA A 263 -20.75 -12.07 1.64
N LEU A 264 -20.91 -11.01 2.44
CA LEU A 264 -19.97 -9.88 2.47
C LEU A 264 -18.58 -10.31 2.95
N MET A 265 -18.51 -11.14 4.00
CA MET A 265 -17.24 -11.69 4.52
C MET A 265 -16.58 -12.62 3.48
N TRP A 266 -17.35 -13.47 2.82
CA TRP A 266 -16.85 -14.37 1.77
C TRP A 266 -16.33 -13.59 0.56
N LYS A 267 -17.06 -12.56 0.13
CA LYS A 267 -16.58 -11.63 -0.92
C LYS A 267 -15.22 -11.05 -0.53
N ARG A 268 -15.11 -10.52 0.69
CA ARG A 268 -13.84 -9.95 1.20
C ARG A 268 -12.71 -10.98 1.22
N PHE A 269 -12.98 -12.22 1.61
CA PHE A 269 -12.03 -13.32 1.58
C PHE A 269 -11.53 -13.64 0.17
N LEU A 270 -12.44 -13.75 -0.80
CA LEU A 270 -12.07 -14.01 -2.21
C LEU A 270 -11.18 -12.89 -2.77
N TYR A 271 -11.49 -11.63 -2.47
CA TYR A 271 -10.65 -10.50 -2.86
C TYR A 271 -9.28 -10.54 -2.17
N ALA A 272 -9.24 -10.82 -0.86
CA ALA A 272 -7.99 -10.95 -0.12
C ALA A 272 -7.08 -12.02 -0.74
N ARG A 273 -7.63 -13.21 -1.02
CA ARG A 273 -6.91 -14.35 -1.61
C ARG A 273 -6.38 -14.05 -3.02
N ARG A 274 -7.15 -13.33 -3.84
CA ARG A 274 -6.72 -12.92 -5.20
C ARG A 274 -5.73 -11.75 -5.19
N SER A 275 -5.72 -10.93 -4.13
CA SER A 275 -4.94 -9.68 -4.08
C SER A 275 -3.47 -9.85 -3.64
N ARG A 276 -2.61 -10.34 -4.55
CA ARG A 276 -1.15 -10.46 -4.27
C ARG A 276 -0.48 -9.15 -3.82
N LYS A 277 -0.91 -8.00 -4.38
CA LYS A 277 -0.40 -6.66 -3.98
C LYS A 277 -0.84 -6.27 -2.56
N GLY A 278 -2.06 -6.65 -2.16
CA GLY A 278 -2.58 -6.40 -0.81
C GLY A 278 -1.82 -7.20 0.23
N PHE A 279 -1.59 -8.49 -0.04
CA PHE A 279 -0.78 -9.37 0.80
C PHE A 279 0.63 -8.81 1.05
N PHE A 280 1.31 -8.34 0.00
CA PHE A 280 2.66 -7.76 0.14
C PHE A 280 2.67 -6.51 1.03
N ALA A 281 1.74 -5.57 0.80
CA ALA A 281 1.69 -4.32 1.56
C ALA A 281 1.22 -4.50 3.01
N GLN A 282 0.31 -5.45 3.28
CA GLN A 282 -0.30 -5.64 4.59
C GLN A 282 0.51 -6.55 5.51
N ILE A 283 1.20 -7.56 4.96
CA ILE A 283 1.87 -8.60 5.77
C ILE A 283 3.38 -8.56 5.60
N VAL A 284 3.89 -8.62 4.37
CA VAL A 284 5.34 -8.74 4.11
C VAL A 284 6.08 -7.48 4.51
N LEU A 285 5.57 -6.31 4.11
CA LEU A 285 6.25 -5.03 4.29
C LEU A 285 6.42 -4.65 5.78
N PRO A 286 5.39 -4.75 6.65
CA PRO A 286 5.57 -4.50 8.08
C PRO A 286 6.55 -5.48 8.75
N ALA A 287 6.46 -6.77 8.39
CA ALA A 287 7.33 -7.81 8.92
C ALA A 287 8.81 -7.52 8.62
N VAL A 288 9.12 -7.21 7.36
CA VAL A 288 10.49 -6.96 6.90
C VAL A 288 11.07 -5.72 7.58
N PHE A 289 10.31 -4.62 7.69
CA PHE A 289 10.81 -3.42 8.36
C PHE A 289 11.07 -3.61 9.85
N VAL A 290 10.22 -4.36 10.56
CA VAL A 290 10.45 -4.70 11.98
C VAL A 290 11.66 -5.62 12.12
N CYS A 291 11.80 -6.64 11.26
CA CYS A 291 12.98 -7.51 11.26
C CYS A 291 14.27 -6.73 11.02
N ILE A 292 14.30 -5.81 10.04
CA ILE A 292 15.48 -4.99 9.75
C ILE A 292 15.82 -4.11 10.97
N ALA A 293 14.82 -3.50 11.60
CA ALA A 293 15.03 -2.67 12.78
C ALA A 293 15.62 -3.47 13.95
N LEU A 294 15.12 -4.68 14.18
CA LEU A 294 15.63 -5.56 15.23
C LEU A 294 17.05 -6.07 14.92
N VAL A 295 17.33 -6.46 13.69
CA VAL A 295 18.70 -6.82 13.27
C VAL A 295 19.65 -5.64 13.49
N PHE A 296 19.22 -4.43 13.13
CA PHE A 296 20.03 -3.23 13.36
C PHE A 296 20.31 -2.98 14.84
N SER A 297 19.32 -3.17 15.71
CA SER A 297 19.51 -3.01 17.15
C SER A 297 20.43 -4.07 17.79
N LEU A 298 20.58 -5.26 17.20
CA LEU A 298 21.56 -6.26 17.64
C LEU A 298 23.01 -5.88 17.30
N ILE A 299 23.21 -5.06 16.26
CA ILE A 299 24.54 -4.61 15.84
C ILE A 299 25.06 -3.50 16.77
N VAL A 300 24.17 -2.72 17.39
CA VAL A 300 24.56 -1.60 18.25
C VAL A 300 25.10 -2.14 19.58
N PRO A 301 26.34 -1.79 19.99
CA PRO A 301 26.91 -2.31 21.21
C PRO A 301 26.15 -1.81 22.45
N PRO A 302 25.95 -2.67 23.47
CA PRO A 302 25.30 -2.25 24.69
C PRO A 302 26.20 -1.27 25.47
N PHE A 303 25.68 -0.08 25.77
CA PHE A 303 26.42 0.90 26.57
C PHE A 303 26.42 0.50 28.06
N GLY A 304 27.55 0.74 28.74
CA GLY A 304 27.66 0.58 30.19
C GLY A 304 28.13 -0.78 30.68
N LYS A 305 28.75 -1.62 29.84
CA LYS A 305 29.63 -2.72 30.28
C LYS A 305 31.03 -2.47 29.73
N TYR A 306 31.89 -1.86 30.54
CA TYR A 306 33.29 -1.65 30.18
C TYR A 306 34.12 -2.73 30.88
N PRO A 307 34.63 -3.75 30.17
CA PRO A 307 35.51 -4.74 30.77
C PRO A 307 36.84 -4.10 31.15
N SER A 308 37.55 -4.70 32.11
CA SER A 308 38.94 -4.33 32.39
C SER A 308 39.79 -4.58 31.14
N LEU A 309 40.56 -3.58 30.73
CA LEU A 309 41.43 -3.66 29.56
C LEU A 309 42.90 -3.59 29.99
N GLU A 310 43.70 -4.57 29.59
CA GLU A 310 45.16 -4.51 29.78
C GLU A 310 45.77 -3.47 28.83
N LEU A 311 46.61 -2.59 29.36
CA LEU A 311 47.22 -1.47 28.64
C LEU A 311 48.59 -1.88 28.10
N GLN A 312 48.62 -2.29 26.83
CA GLN A 312 49.84 -2.71 26.14
C GLN A 312 49.83 -2.21 24.70
N PRO A 313 50.98 -1.88 24.09
CA PRO A 313 51.00 -1.35 22.72
C PRO A 313 50.40 -2.28 21.68
N TRP A 314 50.57 -3.60 21.79
CA TRP A 314 50.07 -4.58 20.80
C TRP A 314 48.54 -4.74 20.80
N MET A 315 47.81 -4.02 21.67
CA MET A 315 46.36 -3.87 21.54
C MET A 315 45.94 -3.22 20.22
N TYR A 316 46.89 -2.61 19.50
CA TYR A 316 46.68 -1.86 18.26
C TYR A 316 47.01 -2.64 16.97
N GLU A 317 47.05 -3.99 17.03
CA GLU A 317 47.38 -4.86 15.88
C GLU A 317 48.70 -4.45 15.19
N ASP A 318 48.67 -4.11 13.90
CA ASP A 318 49.86 -3.74 13.11
C ASP A 318 50.35 -2.32 13.47
N GLN A 319 51.56 -2.23 14.05
CA GLN A 319 52.16 -0.94 14.38
C GLN A 319 53.67 -0.90 14.19
N VAL A 320 54.14 0.32 13.93
CA VAL A 320 55.53 0.70 13.79
C VAL A 320 55.87 1.64 14.93
N THR A 321 56.69 1.15 15.86
CA THR A 321 57.23 1.91 16.98
C THR A 321 58.65 2.36 16.64
N PHE A 322 59.19 3.33 17.38
CA PHE A 322 60.55 3.80 17.14
C PHE A 322 61.29 4.04 18.45
N ILE A 323 62.62 4.01 18.35
CA ILE A 323 63.54 4.30 19.45
C ILE A 323 64.65 5.23 18.96
N SER A 324 65.04 6.21 19.77
CA SER A 324 66.16 7.12 19.50
C SER A 324 67.06 7.19 20.72
N ASP A 325 68.35 6.94 20.56
CA ASP A 325 69.36 7.21 21.58
C ASP A 325 69.96 8.60 21.38
N ASP A 326 69.49 9.58 22.15
CA ASP A 326 69.93 10.96 22.06
C ASP A 326 71.24 11.21 22.84
N ALA A 327 71.70 10.25 23.66
CA ALA A 327 72.93 10.33 24.44
C ALA A 327 73.72 9.00 24.45
N PRO A 328 74.31 8.60 23.30
CA PRO A 328 74.91 7.27 23.13
C PRO A 328 76.14 7.00 24.01
N GLY A 329 76.70 8.03 24.65
CA GLY A 329 77.83 7.91 25.58
C GLY A 329 77.45 7.58 27.03
N ASP A 330 76.16 7.48 27.37
CA ASP A 330 75.71 7.17 28.73
C ASP A 330 75.50 5.67 28.95
N VAL A 331 76.29 5.08 29.85
CA VAL A 331 76.26 3.64 30.20
C VAL A 331 74.88 3.21 30.71
N ASN A 332 74.21 4.06 31.49
CA ASN A 332 72.89 3.75 32.02
C ASN A 332 71.84 3.69 30.90
N MET A 333 71.97 4.56 29.90
CA MET A 333 71.06 4.60 28.76
C MET A 333 71.26 3.40 27.85
N GLN A 334 72.51 2.99 27.63
CA GLN A 334 72.81 1.74 26.92
C GLN A 334 72.26 0.51 27.65
N LYS A 335 72.36 0.46 28.98
CA LYS A 335 71.77 -0.61 29.79
C LYS A 335 70.25 -0.68 29.62
N LEU A 336 69.59 0.48 29.56
CA LEU A 336 68.16 0.61 29.37
C LEU A 336 67.72 0.21 27.95
N MET A 337 68.46 0.66 26.94
CA MET A 337 68.26 0.26 25.54
C MET A 337 68.38 -1.26 25.38
N LYS A 338 69.43 -1.85 25.96
CA LYS A 338 69.66 -3.29 25.97
C LYS A 338 68.48 -4.05 26.59
N SER A 339 67.95 -3.54 27.71
CA SER A 339 66.78 -4.13 28.38
C SER A 339 65.46 -4.05 27.60
N LEU A 340 65.33 -3.13 26.63
CA LEU A 340 64.15 -3.05 25.76
C LEU A 340 64.21 -4.06 24.60
N MET A 341 65.43 -4.38 24.15
CA MET A 341 65.67 -5.23 22.98
C MET A 341 65.90 -6.70 23.34
N GLU A 342 66.55 -6.99 24.47
CA GLU A 342 66.80 -8.37 24.93
C GLU A 342 65.55 -9.03 25.56
N PRO A 343 65.42 -10.37 25.49
CA PRO A 343 64.29 -11.09 26.09
C PRO A 343 64.18 -10.79 27.60
N PRO A 344 62.96 -10.51 28.13
CA PRO A 344 61.62 -10.72 27.57
C PRO A 344 61.12 -9.63 26.60
N GLY A 345 61.95 -8.64 26.27
CA GLY A 345 61.71 -7.67 25.19
C GLY A 345 60.71 -6.57 25.54
N PHE A 346 60.00 -6.12 24.49
CA PHE A 346 59.10 -4.97 24.53
C PHE A 346 57.82 -5.27 25.32
N GLY A 347 57.64 -4.62 26.48
CA GLY A 347 56.48 -4.81 27.36
C GLY A 347 56.50 -6.14 28.14
N THR A 348 55.32 -6.69 28.45
CA THR A 348 55.10 -7.89 29.30
C THR A 348 54.75 -9.18 28.55
N ARG A 349 54.76 -9.19 27.20
CA ARG A 349 54.26 -10.29 26.35
C ARG A 349 54.97 -11.63 26.53
N CYS A 350 56.27 -11.60 26.79
CA CYS A 350 57.13 -12.78 26.86
C CYS A 350 57.66 -13.04 28.27
N MET A 351 56.86 -12.71 29.30
CA MET A 351 57.20 -13.06 30.69
C MET A 351 56.92 -14.54 30.96
N ASP A 352 57.71 -15.15 31.85
CA ASP A 352 57.55 -16.55 32.19
C ASP A 352 56.21 -16.81 32.90
N GLY A 353 55.45 -17.80 32.41
CA GLY A 353 54.14 -18.16 32.97
C GLY A 353 52.98 -17.25 32.57
N TYR A 354 53.19 -16.26 31.69
CA TYR A 354 52.14 -15.37 31.18
C TYR A 354 52.07 -15.42 29.64
N SER A 355 50.93 -15.83 29.10
CA SER A 355 50.67 -15.80 27.65
C SER A 355 49.26 -15.29 27.37
N ILE A 356 49.15 -14.22 26.59
CA ILE A 356 47.85 -13.70 26.15
C ILE A 356 47.36 -14.56 24.97
N PRO A 357 46.16 -15.16 25.03
CA PRO A 357 45.66 -16.06 23.97
C PRO A 357 45.54 -15.40 22.59
N GLU A 358 45.24 -14.10 22.55
CA GLU A 358 45.06 -13.32 21.32
C GLU A 358 46.38 -12.84 20.71
N SER A 359 47.48 -12.80 21.49
CA SER A 359 48.79 -12.31 21.06
C SER A 359 49.94 -13.15 21.65
N PRO A 360 50.21 -14.35 21.13
CA PRO A 360 51.25 -15.24 21.65
C PRO A 360 52.64 -14.60 21.53
N CYS A 361 53.56 -14.86 22.47
CA CYS A 361 54.94 -14.41 22.35
C CYS A 361 55.59 -15.06 21.12
N THR A 362 55.85 -14.24 20.09
CA THR A 362 56.63 -14.64 18.92
C THR A 362 57.89 -13.78 18.90
N MET A 363 59.05 -14.41 18.96
CA MET A 363 60.33 -13.71 18.81
C MET A 363 60.47 -13.33 17.34
N GLY A 364 60.66 -12.03 17.08
CA GLY A 364 60.96 -11.51 15.75
C GLY A 364 62.45 -11.63 15.39
N ASP A 365 62.92 -10.78 14.48
CA ASP A 365 64.29 -10.81 13.97
C ASP A 365 65.26 -10.23 15.02
N GLU A 366 66.43 -10.86 15.21
CA GLU A 366 67.44 -10.41 16.18
C GLU A 366 68.29 -9.23 15.67
N ASP A 367 68.38 -9.05 14.34
CA ASP A 367 69.25 -8.08 13.68
C ASP A 367 68.48 -6.90 13.05
N TRP A 368 69.13 -5.73 13.03
CA TRP A 368 68.64 -4.55 12.31
C TRP A 368 68.81 -4.72 10.80
N HIS A 369 67.74 -4.50 10.04
CA HIS A 369 67.76 -4.50 8.58
C HIS A 369 67.43 -3.11 8.02
N ASN A 370 68.17 -2.68 6.99
CA ASN A 370 67.87 -1.44 6.27
C ASN A 370 66.96 -1.74 5.10
N PRO A 371 65.75 -1.16 5.03
CA PRO A 371 64.82 -1.44 3.95
C PRO A 371 65.30 -0.87 2.61
N ASP A 372 65.00 -1.58 1.52
CA ASP A 372 65.42 -1.22 0.17
C ASP A 372 64.88 0.14 -0.27
N VAL A 373 65.78 0.98 -0.80
CA VAL A 373 65.46 2.35 -1.24
C VAL A 373 65.53 2.44 -2.77
N PRO A 374 64.51 3.01 -3.45
CA PRO A 374 64.57 3.26 -4.89
C PRO A 374 65.81 4.07 -5.31
N GLU A 375 66.44 3.69 -6.42
CA GLU A 375 67.66 4.34 -6.93
C GLU A 375 67.49 5.86 -7.15
N SER A 376 66.29 6.30 -7.54
CA SER A 376 65.97 7.72 -7.73
C SER A 376 66.06 8.54 -6.44
N LEU A 377 65.72 7.95 -5.30
CA LEU A 377 65.88 8.59 -3.99
C LEU A 377 67.34 8.56 -3.56
N GLN A 378 68.04 7.45 -3.75
CA GLN A 378 69.47 7.36 -3.41
C GLN A 378 70.30 8.43 -4.14
N GLN A 379 70.04 8.65 -5.43
CA GLN A 379 70.69 9.70 -6.23
C GLN A 379 70.37 11.12 -5.72
N LEU A 380 69.13 11.35 -5.29
CA LEU A 380 68.68 12.62 -4.73
C LEU A 380 69.41 12.96 -3.42
N PHE A 381 69.60 11.96 -2.55
CA PHE A 381 70.37 12.12 -1.30
C PHE A 381 71.87 12.31 -1.55
N SER A 382 72.44 11.63 -2.55
CA SER A 382 73.88 11.78 -2.89
C SER A 382 74.24 13.11 -3.56
N SER A 383 73.27 13.79 -4.19
CA SER A 383 73.48 15.05 -4.90
C SER A 383 73.12 16.28 -4.07
N GLY A 384 72.32 16.13 -3.01
CA GLY A 384 71.93 17.19 -2.10
C GLY A 384 72.93 17.44 -0.96
N ASN A 385 72.99 18.69 -0.46
CA ASN A 385 73.74 19.04 0.76
C ASN A 385 72.80 18.96 1.98
N TRP A 386 72.44 17.74 2.39
CA TRP A 386 71.53 17.49 3.51
C TRP A 386 72.25 16.85 4.70
N THR A 387 71.90 17.26 5.91
CA THR A 387 72.45 16.70 7.15
C THR A 387 71.44 15.76 7.81
N MET A 388 71.89 14.79 8.61
CA MET A 388 70.97 13.88 9.32
C MET A 388 69.99 14.61 10.27
N GLU A 389 70.32 15.82 10.71
CA GLU A 389 69.46 16.69 11.52
C GLU A 389 68.37 17.41 10.70
N ASN A 390 68.59 17.63 9.41
CA ASN A 390 67.60 18.16 8.48
C ASN A 390 67.69 17.43 7.13
N PRO A 391 67.28 16.14 7.11
CA PRO A 391 67.70 15.22 6.07
C PRO A 391 67.02 15.42 4.72
N SER A 392 66.05 16.31 4.58
CA SER A 392 65.20 16.32 3.38
C SER A 392 64.49 17.65 3.10
N PRO A 393 63.98 17.87 1.87
CA PRO A 393 63.20 19.06 1.51
C PRO A 393 62.01 19.31 2.44
N CYS A 394 61.65 20.59 2.58
CA CYS A 394 60.48 21.04 3.33
C CYS A 394 59.19 20.55 2.67
N CYS A 395 58.19 20.22 3.48
CA CYS A 395 56.85 19.97 2.97
C CYS A 395 56.10 21.29 2.75
N PHE A 396 55.18 21.29 1.79
CA PHE A 396 54.31 22.43 1.55
C PHE A 396 53.03 22.27 2.36
N CYS A 397 52.77 23.24 3.25
CA CYS A 397 51.50 23.36 3.96
C CYS A 397 50.45 24.03 3.07
N ALA A 398 49.18 23.97 3.49
CA ALA A 398 48.07 24.63 2.80
C ALA A 398 48.40 26.10 2.46
N SER A 399 48.35 26.45 1.17
CA SER A 399 48.47 27.82 0.68
C SER A 399 47.15 28.56 0.84
N ASP A 400 47.19 29.90 0.89
CA ASP A 400 46.03 30.77 1.08
C ASP A 400 45.05 30.59 -0.11
N GLY A 401 44.06 29.71 0.05
CA GLY A 401 43.08 29.33 -0.99
C GLY A 401 42.75 27.84 -1.11
N ARG A 402 43.60 26.92 -0.62
CA ARG A 402 43.29 25.47 -0.57
C ARG A 402 43.62 24.89 0.80
N LYS A 403 42.60 24.75 1.65
CA LYS A 403 42.72 24.07 2.95
C LYS A 403 42.95 22.57 2.73
N ARG A 404 44.16 22.10 3.04
CA ARG A 404 44.53 20.67 3.04
C ARG A 404 44.75 20.20 4.48
N MET A 405 44.29 19.00 4.80
CA MET A 405 44.36 18.43 6.16
C MET A 405 45.73 17.82 6.50
N LEU A 406 46.49 17.41 5.48
CA LEU A 406 47.85 16.84 5.61
C LEU A 406 48.86 17.67 4.82
N PRO A 407 50.12 17.78 5.27
CA PRO A 407 51.18 18.45 4.51
C PRO A 407 51.49 17.66 3.24
N ASP A 408 51.74 18.37 2.13
CA ASP A 408 52.15 17.77 0.87
C ASP A 408 53.68 17.70 0.84
N CYS A 409 54.20 16.50 1.05
CA CYS A 409 55.62 16.23 1.19
C CYS A 409 56.17 15.55 -0.07
N PRO A 410 57.27 16.04 -0.67
CA PRO A 410 57.90 15.38 -1.81
C PRO A 410 58.43 13.98 -1.43
N ALA A 411 58.62 13.12 -2.44
CA ALA A 411 59.25 11.82 -2.24
C ALA A 411 60.68 12.01 -1.68
N GLY A 412 61.00 11.32 -0.59
CA GLY A 412 62.25 11.50 0.16
C GLY A 412 62.18 12.49 1.34
N ALA A 413 61.05 13.16 1.55
CA ALA A 413 60.83 13.92 2.78
C ALA A 413 60.87 13.00 4.02
N GLY A 414 61.71 13.32 5.00
CA GLY A 414 62.02 12.50 6.17
C GLY A 414 63.36 11.76 6.10
N GLY A 415 64.09 11.83 4.98
CA GLY A 415 65.38 11.15 4.83
C GLY A 415 65.26 9.72 4.31
N LEU A 416 66.39 9.03 4.19
CA LEU A 416 66.42 7.58 3.95
C LEU A 416 65.66 6.85 5.06
N PRO A 417 64.98 5.71 4.77
CA PRO A 417 64.28 4.96 5.79
C PRO A 417 65.28 4.50 6.89
N PRO A 418 64.88 4.55 8.17
CA PRO A 418 65.72 4.10 9.27
C PRO A 418 65.90 2.58 9.25
N PRO A 419 66.93 2.04 9.93
CA PRO A 419 67.03 0.63 10.22
C PRO A 419 65.78 0.15 10.97
N GLU A 420 65.24 -0.99 10.56
CA GLU A 420 64.04 -1.61 11.12
C GLU A 420 64.37 -2.98 11.70
N MET A 421 63.71 -3.35 12.78
CA MET A 421 63.80 -4.67 13.41
C MET A 421 62.38 -5.14 13.72
N LYS A 422 62.05 -6.39 13.41
CA LYS A 422 60.74 -6.96 13.75
C LYS A 422 60.77 -7.44 15.19
N LEU A 423 59.93 -6.87 16.05
CA LEU A 423 59.75 -7.35 17.43
C LEU A 423 58.82 -8.56 17.49
N SER A 424 57.82 -8.58 16.60
CA SER A 424 56.87 -9.67 16.44
C SER A 424 56.40 -9.75 14.99
N ALA A 425 55.44 -10.62 14.68
CA ALA A 425 54.85 -10.70 13.33
C ALA A 425 54.13 -9.40 12.92
N THR A 426 53.65 -8.60 13.88
CA THR A 426 52.81 -7.40 13.67
C THR A 426 53.50 -6.10 14.10
N ASP A 427 54.54 -6.18 14.95
CA ASP A 427 55.22 -5.02 15.51
C ASP A 427 56.61 -4.83 14.90
N THR A 428 56.85 -3.64 14.33
CA THR A 428 58.18 -3.24 13.82
C THR A 428 58.74 -2.12 14.70
N LEU A 429 60.03 -2.20 15.03
CA LEU A 429 60.78 -1.17 15.73
C LEU A 429 61.75 -0.47 14.78
N GLN A 430 61.74 0.86 14.75
CA GLN A 430 62.63 1.68 13.92
C GLN A 430 63.68 2.41 14.77
N ASN A 431 64.94 2.40 14.35
CA ASN A 431 66.00 3.16 15.02
C ASN A 431 66.14 4.57 14.40
N LEU A 432 65.77 5.61 15.16
CA LEU A 432 65.82 7.01 14.76
C LEU A 432 66.98 7.78 15.40
N THR A 433 67.96 7.09 15.98
CA THR A 433 69.14 7.69 16.62
C THR A 433 69.85 8.68 15.69
N GLY A 434 70.16 9.87 16.22
CA GLY A 434 70.86 10.93 15.47
C GLY A 434 70.00 11.68 14.45
N ARG A 435 68.68 11.53 14.47
CA ARG A 435 67.75 12.27 13.60
C ARG A 435 66.91 13.28 14.37
N ASN A 436 66.45 14.32 13.68
CA ASN A 436 65.40 15.18 14.22
C ASN A 436 64.05 14.44 14.21
N ILE A 437 63.69 13.86 15.36
CA ILE A 437 62.50 13.04 15.54
C ILE A 437 61.24 13.81 15.14
N SER A 438 61.09 15.06 15.58
CA SER A 438 59.88 15.86 15.33
C SER A 438 59.63 16.07 13.83
N ASP A 439 60.69 16.42 13.09
CA ASP A 439 60.63 16.62 11.64
C ASP A 439 60.38 15.30 10.89
N TYR A 440 61.05 14.22 11.30
CA TYR A 440 60.83 12.88 10.75
C TYR A 440 59.38 12.42 10.90
N LEU A 441 58.81 12.56 12.12
CA LEU A 441 57.45 12.14 12.41
C LEU A 441 56.44 12.90 11.54
N VAL A 442 56.57 14.23 11.40
CA VAL A 442 55.64 15.05 10.61
C VAL A 442 55.76 14.74 9.11
N LYS A 443 56.98 14.67 8.57
CA LYS A 443 57.23 14.45 7.13
C LYS A 443 56.82 13.05 6.67
N THR A 444 57.02 12.03 7.51
CA THR A 444 56.68 10.63 7.16
C THR A 444 55.22 10.28 7.43
N TYR A 445 54.53 11.01 8.30
CA TYR A 445 53.12 10.73 8.65
C TYR A 445 52.20 10.69 7.44
N ALA A 446 52.29 11.70 6.56
CA ALA A 446 51.46 11.78 5.35
C ALA A 446 51.75 10.64 4.36
N GLN A 447 53.01 10.19 4.25
CA GLN A 447 53.39 9.09 3.39
C GLN A 447 52.91 7.73 3.92
N ILE A 448 53.01 7.51 5.23
CA ILE A 448 52.54 6.28 5.90
C ILE A 448 51.02 6.16 5.76
N ILE A 449 50.28 7.24 6.03
CA ILE A 449 48.83 7.27 5.82
C ILE A 449 48.48 7.14 4.33
N GLY A 450 49.19 7.85 3.45
CA GLY A 450 48.94 7.83 2.01
C GLY A 450 49.16 6.46 1.36
N LYS A 451 50.14 5.67 1.84
CA LYS A 451 50.34 4.28 1.40
C LYS A 451 49.13 3.40 1.76
N SER A 452 48.55 3.57 2.93
CA SER A 452 47.36 2.82 3.37
C SER A 452 46.08 3.28 2.67
N LEU A 453 45.93 4.59 2.43
CA LEU A 453 44.76 5.19 1.80
C LEU A 453 44.55 4.76 0.34
N LYS A 454 45.63 4.36 -0.35
CA LYS A 454 45.55 3.83 -1.72
C LYS A 454 44.98 2.40 -1.79
N ASN A 455 45.09 1.63 -0.70
CA ASN A 455 44.75 0.20 -0.68
C ASN A 455 43.48 -0.12 0.14
N LYS A 456 43.05 0.75 1.06
CA LYS A 456 41.84 0.55 1.88
C LYS A 456 41.00 1.83 1.99
N VAL A 457 39.67 1.67 2.01
CA VAL A 457 38.68 2.74 2.24
C VAL A 457 38.77 3.30 3.69
N TRP A 458 39.33 2.52 4.62
CA TRP A 458 39.55 2.89 6.02
C TRP A 458 41.03 2.70 6.37
N VAL A 459 41.67 3.74 6.92
CA VAL A 459 43.10 3.73 7.30
C VAL A 459 43.20 3.80 8.82
N ASN A 460 43.67 2.71 9.43
CA ASN A 460 44.13 2.72 10.82
C ASN A 460 45.51 3.39 10.90
N GLU A 461 45.86 3.98 12.05
CA GLU A 461 47.23 4.48 12.24
C GLU A 461 48.18 3.30 12.32
N PHE A 462 49.36 3.45 11.73
CA PHE A 462 50.45 2.47 11.88
C PHE A 462 51.48 2.93 12.90
N ARG A 463 51.31 4.07 13.56
CA ARG A 463 52.28 4.58 14.55
C ARG A 463 51.54 5.19 15.73
N TYR A 464 51.50 4.43 16.83
CA TYR A 464 50.84 4.83 18.07
C TYR A 464 51.80 5.41 19.13
N GLY A 465 53.11 5.17 19.00
CA GLY A 465 54.11 5.74 19.90
C GLY A 465 55.56 5.31 19.63
N GLY A 466 56.48 5.78 20.48
CA GLY A 466 57.92 5.52 20.43
C GLY A 466 58.68 6.19 21.58
N PHE A 467 59.99 6.02 21.62
CA PHE A 467 60.84 6.44 22.74
C PHE A 467 62.06 7.24 22.29
N SER A 468 62.45 8.24 23.10
CA SER A 468 63.73 8.94 22.98
C SER A 468 64.44 8.86 24.33
N LEU A 469 65.63 8.27 24.30
CA LEU A 469 66.45 7.85 25.42
C LEU A 469 67.58 8.87 25.58
N GLY A 470 67.86 9.35 26.80
CA GLY A 470 68.99 10.25 27.03
C GLY A 470 68.68 11.74 26.90
N ALA A 471 67.42 12.14 27.08
CA ALA A 471 67.06 13.55 27.08
C ALA A 471 67.71 14.28 28.27
N ARG A 472 68.65 15.20 28.00
CA ARG A 472 69.25 16.05 29.04
C ARG A 472 68.48 17.36 29.18
N SER A 473 68.17 17.75 30.42
CA SER A 473 67.69 19.10 30.72
C SER A 473 68.79 20.11 30.43
N THR A 474 68.45 21.27 29.88
CA THR A 474 69.41 22.33 29.53
C THR A 474 69.97 23.06 30.75
N GLN A 475 69.42 22.82 31.95
CA GLN A 475 69.87 23.40 33.20
C GLN A 475 70.56 22.32 34.04
N VAL A 476 71.89 22.39 34.15
CA VAL A 476 72.68 21.52 35.00
C VAL A 476 72.60 22.05 36.42
N LEU A 477 71.80 21.40 37.26
CA LEU A 477 71.87 21.59 38.71
C LEU A 477 73.17 20.93 39.24
N PRO A 478 73.77 21.45 40.33
CA PRO A 478 74.85 20.77 41.02
C PRO A 478 74.42 19.35 41.42
N PRO A 479 75.34 18.36 41.42
CA PRO A 479 74.99 17.00 41.81
C PRO A 479 74.49 16.94 43.25
N ALA A 480 73.54 16.04 43.53
CA ALA A 480 72.91 15.86 44.85
C ALA A 480 73.89 15.91 46.05
N ASN A 481 75.07 15.29 45.90
CA ASN A 481 76.09 15.26 46.94
C ASN A 481 76.58 16.66 47.36
N GLU A 482 76.70 17.60 46.43
CA GLU A 482 77.15 18.97 46.74
C GLU A 482 76.07 19.78 47.47
N ILE A 483 74.80 19.50 47.17
CA ILE A 483 73.64 20.09 47.83
C ILE A 483 73.50 19.56 49.25
N ASP A 484 73.63 18.25 49.42
CA ASP A 484 73.60 17.59 50.73
C ASP A 484 74.75 18.10 51.61
N ASP A 485 75.96 18.23 51.05
CA ASP A 485 77.10 18.83 51.74
C ASP A 485 76.85 20.31 52.11
N ALA A 486 76.21 21.08 51.23
CA ALA A 486 75.86 22.48 51.51
C ALA A 486 74.83 22.59 52.64
N ILE A 487 73.83 21.72 52.64
CA ILE A 487 72.79 21.66 53.67
C ILE A 487 73.38 21.17 55.00
N GLU A 488 74.31 20.22 54.97
CA GLU A 488 75.05 19.78 56.17
C GLU A 488 75.93 20.91 56.74
N ARG A 489 76.55 21.72 55.88
CA ARG A 489 77.28 22.93 56.31
C ARG A 489 76.35 23.96 56.96
N VAL A 490 75.17 24.21 56.37
CA VAL A 490 74.16 25.11 56.95
C VAL A 490 73.67 24.58 58.31
N ARG A 491 73.47 23.25 58.43
CA ARG A 491 73.11 22.60 59.70
C ARG A 491 74.17 22.84 60.78
N LYS A 492 75.46 22.79 60.42
CA LYS A 492 76.58 23.06 61.34
C LYS A 492 76.72 24.54 61.71
N ILE A 493 76.47 25.47 60.79
CA ILE A 493 76.62 26.92 61.02
C ILE A 493 75.60 27.45 62.04
N PHE A 494 74.36 26.96 61.98
CA PHE A 494 73.26 27.46 62.82
C PHE A 494 72.98 26.59 64.06
N GLU A 495 73.85 25.62 64.38
CA GLU A 495 73.72 24.71 65.54
C GLU A 495 72.31 24.11 65.70
N LEU A 496 71.71 23.67 64.58
CA LEU A 496 70.32 23.23 64.57
C LEU A 496 70.15 21.94 65.40
N GLN A 497 69.18 21.95 66.32
CA GLN A 497 68.81 20.75 67.07
C GLN A 497 68.17 19.72 66.14
N LYS A 498 68.63 18.46 66.24
CA LYS A 498 68.06 17.34 65.50
C LYS A 498 66.55 17.22 65.78
N GLY A 499 65.75 17.26 64.73
CA GLY A 499 64.29 17.16 64.80
C GLY A 499 63.53 18.49 64.98
N ALA A 500 64.23 19.63 65.08
CA ALA A 500 63.62 20.96 65.04
C ALA A 500 62.93 21.25 63.69
N ALA A 501 62.01 22.22 63.65
CA ALA A 501 61.30 22.58 62.42
C ALA A 501 62.25 22.98 61.28
N ALA A 502 63.34 23.69 61.61
CA ALA A 502 64.38 24.07 60.65
C ALA A 502 65.18 22.87 60.12
N ASP A 503 65.43 21.85 60.96
CA ASP A 503 66.12 20.62 60.57
C ASP A 503 65.25 19.80 59.58
N ARG A 504 63.96 19.65 59.88
CA ARG A 504 63.00 19.00 58.97
C ARG A 504 62.81 19.77 57.67
N PHE A 505 62.83 21.09 57.74
CA PHE A 505 62.77 21.95 56.55
C PHE A 505 64.00 21.75 55.67
N LEU A 506 65.20 21.73 56.25
CA LEU A 506 66.44 21.51 55.51
C LEU A 506 66.52 20.10 54.91
N ASP A 507 66.06 19.07 55.63
CA ASP A 507 65.94 17.72 55.08
C ASP A 507 64.92 17.65 53.94
N SER A 508 63.76 18.30 54.10
CA SER A 508 62.76 18.40 53.02
C SER A 508 63.29 19.19 51.83
N LEU A 509 64.13 20.21 52.06
CA LEU A 509 64.74 21.02 51.03
C LEU A 509 65.81 20.24 50.27
N SER A 510 66.67 19.49 50.96
CA SER A 510 67.62 18.54 50.33
C SER A 510 66.87 17.56 49.43
N ASN A 511 65.86 16.88 49.96
CA ASN A 511 65.05 15.94 49.19
C ASN A 511 64.33 16.61 48.01
N PHE A 512 63.84 17.84 48.18
CA PHE A 512 63.20 18.60 47.11
C PHE A 512 64.18 18.96 46.00
N ILE A 513 65.36 19.49 46.32
CA ILE A 513 66.38 19.88 45.33
C ILE A 513 66.95 18.62 44.65
N ASN A 514 67.20 17.56 45.40
CA ASN A 514 67.63 16.27 44.84
C ASN A 514 66.55 15.66 43.94
N GLY A 515 65.26 15.89 44.23
CA GLY A 515 64.14 15.51 43.36
C GLY A 515 64.07 16.30 42.04
N LEU A 516 64.76 17.43 41.92
CA LEU A 516 64.90 18.19 40.67
C LEU A 516 66.08 17.73 39.81
N ASP A 517 67.03 16.96 40.38
CA ASP A 517 68.17 16.42 39.65
C ASP A 517 67.73 15.22 38.79
N THR A 518 67.46 15.49 37.53
CA THR A 518 67.13 14.44 36.56
C THR A 518 68.31 14.20 35.61
N LYS A 519 69.26 13.35 36.03
CA LYS A 519 70.45 13.03 35.21
C LYS A 519 70.08 12.32 33.91
N ASN A 520 69.12 11.40 33.97
CA ASN A 520 68.79 10.48 32.88
C ASN A 520 67.28 10.46 32.64
N ASN A 521 66.79 11.27 31.68
CA ASN A 521 65.38 11.26 31.31
C ASN A 521 65.12 10.44 30.06
N VAL A 522 63.93 9.86 30.03
CA VAL A 522 63.37 9.21 28.85
C VAL A 522 62.11 9.95 28.44
N LYS A 523 61.96 10.16 27.14
CA LYS A 523 60.82 10.84 26.53
C LYS A 523 59.97 9.82 25.80
N VAL A 524 58.74 9.64 26.26
CA VAL A 524 57.74 8.83 25.58
C VAL A 524 57.00 9.70 24.57
N TRP A 525 57.07 9.31 23.29
CA TRP A 525 56.29 9.88 22.22
C TRP A 525 55.04 9.03 22.02
N PHE A 526 53.86 9.63 22.07
CA PHE A 526 52.60 8.92 21.84
C PHE A 526 51.75 9.66 20.82
N ASN A 527 50.91 8.90 20.12
CA ASN A 527 49.90 9.45 19.23
C ASN A 527 48.55 9.43 19.95
N ASN A 528 47.97 10.62 20.15
CA ASN A 528 46.71 10.77 20.88
C ASN A 528 45.47 10.27 20.09
N LYS A 529 45.66 9.76 18.87
CA LYS A 529 44.59 9.08 18.15
C LYS A 529 44.28 7.67 18.70
N GLY A 530 45.29 7.02 19.29
CA GLY A 530 45.07 5.83 20.12
C GLY A 530 44.59 6.23 21.51
N TRP A 531 43.35 5.88 21.87
CA TRP A 531 42.70 6.26 23.13
C TRP A 531 43.50 5.87 24.40
N HIS A 532 44.27 4.78 24.32
CA HIS A 532 45.03 4.19 25.41
C HIS A 532 46.55 4.20 25.14
N SER A 533 47.01 4.94 24.14
CA SER A 533 48.43 4.96 23.76
C SER A 533 49.32 5.49 24.89
N VAL A 534 48.92 6.59 25.53
CA VAL A 534 49.70 7.23 26.62
C VAL A 534 50.05 6.24 27.73
N PRO A 535 49.07 5.62 28.43
CA PRO A 535 49.39 4.71 29.51
C PRO A 535 50.06 3.41 29.02
N ALA A 536 49.77 2.94 27.81
CA ALA A 536 50.40 1.74 27.26
C ALA A 536 51.91 1.93 27.03
N PHE A 537 52.32 2.99 26.32
CA PHE A 537 53.74 3.26 26.08
C PHE A 537 54.47 3.65 27.37
N MET A 538 53.80 4.31 28.31
CA MET A 538 54.37 4.57 29.64
C MET A 538 54.63 3.26 30.42
N ASN A 539 53.71 2.29 30.35
CA ASN A 539 53.87 1.00 31.00
C ASN A 539 55.07 0.21 30.43
N VAL A 540 55.27 0.23 29.12
CA VAL A 540 56.46 -0.37 28.48
C VAL A 540 57.75 0.25 29.01
N MET A 541 57.79 1.58 29.10
CA MET A 541 58.98 2.27 29.55
C MET A 541 59.29 1.97 31.03
N ASN A 542 58.27 1.96 31.88
CA ASN A 542 58.44 1.59 33.30
C ASN A 542 58.93 0.14 33.46
N ASN A 543 58.45 -0.77 32.62
CA ASN A 543 58.94 -2.15 32.57
C ASN A 543 60.42 -2.24 32.18
N ALA A 544 60.85 -1.45 31.19
CA ALA A 544 62.25 -1.39 30.80
C ALA A 544 63.14 -0.81 31.91
N ILE A 545 62.68 0.25 32.60
CA ILE A 545 63.40 0.82 33.75
C ILE A 545 63.51 -0.19 34.89
N LEU A 546 62.45 -0.95 35.17
CA LEU A 546 62.47 -2.01 36.18
C LEU A 546 63.56 -3.05 35.86
N ARG A 547 63.55 -3.56 34.63
CA ARG A 547 64.48 -4.60 34.17
C ARG A 547 65.92 -4.11 34.09
N ALA A 548 66.14 -2.87 33.67
CA ALA A 548 67.47 -2.25 33.63
C ALA A 548 68.09 -2.06 35.02
N ASN A 549 67.28 -1.97 36.09
CA ASN A 549 67.76 -1.75 37.46
C ASN A 549 67.79 -3.02 38.32
N LEU A 550 67.57 -4.21 37.73
CA LEU A 550 67.67 -5.48 38.46
C LEU A 550 69.10 -5.75 38.97
N PRO A 551 69.24 -6.43 40.12
CA PRO A 551 70.52 -6.85 40.64
C PRO A 551 71.16 -7.89 39.70
N PRO A 552 72.50 -7.95 39.63
CA PRO A 552 73.20 -8.92 38.79
C PRO A 552 72.84 -10.36 39.22
N GLY A 553 72.30 -11.16 38.30
CA GLY A 553 71.90 -12.56 38.52
C GLY A 553 70.39 -12.80 38.65
N ALA A 554 69.55 -11.77 38.59
CA ALA A 554 68.10 -11.92 38.47
C ALA A 554 67.67 -12.04 37.01
N ASP A 555 66.82 -13.03 36.69
CA ASP A 555 66.29 -13.24 35.33
C ASP A 555 65.21 -12.21 34.99
N PRO A 556 65.38 -11.36 33.96
CA PRO A 556 64.41 -10.31 33.62
C PRO A 556 63.03 -10.82 33.17
N SER A 557 62.93 -12.08 32.74
CA SER A 557 61.69 -12.72 32.28
C SER A 557 60.65 -12.91 33.40
N ASN A 558 61.09 -13.00 34.65
CA ASN A 558 60.24 -13.15 35.82
C ASN A 558 59.67 -11.83 36.35
N TYR A 559 60.15 -10.68 35.84
CA TYR A 559 59.79 -9.36 36.36
C TYR A 559 59.10 -8.50 35.30
N GLY A 560 57.90 -8.05 35.63
CA GLY A 560 57.20 -7.00 34.91
C GLY A 560 55.96 -6.49 35.62
N ILE A 561 55.53 -5.31 35.19
CA ILE A 561 54.43 -4.52 35.69
C ILE A 561 53.32 -4.58 34.64
N MET A 562 52.18 -5.15 35.02
CA MET A 562 50.95 -5.12 34.22
C MET A 562 50.10 -3.95 34.67
N SER A 563 49.51 -3.24 33.71
CA SER A 563 48.63 -2.12 33.96
C SER A 563 47.28 -2.40 33.34
N PHE A 564 46.21 -2.33 34.15
CA PHE A 564 44.84 -2.53 33.70
C PHE A 564 44.07 -1.22 33.86
N ASN A 565 43.45 -0.75 32.78
CA ASN A 565 42.40 0.25 32.88
C ASN A 565 41.10 -0.45 33.22
N HIS A 566 40.67 -0.32 34.47
CA HIS A 566 39.38 -0.81 34.93
C HIS A 566 38.54 0.38 35.43
N PRO A 567 37.58 0.86 34.63
CA PRO A 567 36.74 1.98 35.03
C PRO A 567 35.95 1.68 36.31
N LEU A 568 35.76 2.70 37.14
CA LEU A 568 34.86 2.60 38.28
C LEU A 568 33.41 2.43 37.81
N ASN A 569 32.60 1.78 38.64
CA ASN A 569 31.16 1.70 38.40
C ASN A 569 30.57 3.12 38.29
N LEU A 570 29.77 3.34 37.26
CA LEU A 570 29.10 4.60 36.99
C LEU A 570 28.24 5.03 38.18
N THR A 571 28.13 6.34 38.42
CA THR A 571 27.19 6.90 39.40
C THR A 571 25.74 6.81 38.92
N LYS A 572 24.75 6.99 39.81
CA LYS A 572 23.31 6.94 39.45
C LYS A 572 22.97 7.90 38.30
N GLU A 573 23.50 9.12 38.32
CA GLU A 573 23.26 10.12 37.28
C GLU A 573 23.88 9.72 35.94
N GLN A 574 25.13 9.27 35.94
CA GLN A 574 25.80 8.81 34.73
C GLN A 574 25.14 7.54 34.15
N LEU A 575 24.66 6.63 35.01
CA LEU A 575 23.95 5.44 34.56
C LEU A 575 22.56 5.80 34.01
N SER A 576 21.89 6.82 34.56
CA SER A 576 20.65 7.35 33.98
C SER A 576 20.88 7.94 32.59
N GLN A 577 22.00 8.66 32.38
CA GLN A 577 22.40 9.18 31.08
C GLN A 577 22.75 8.05 30.10
N VAL A 578 23.50 7.04 30.54
CA VAL A 578 23.84 5.87 29.73
C VAL A 578 22.57 5.06 29.38
N ALA A 579 21.65 4.89 30.33
CA ALA A 579 20.36 4.26 30.08
C ALA A 579 19.54 5.04 29.05
N LEU A 580 19.55 6.37 29.10
CA LEU A 580 18.94 7.23 28.07
C LEU A 580 19.58 7.06 26.69
N VAL A 581 20.91 6.95 26.61
CA VAL A 581 21.60 6.69 25.34
C VAL A 581 21.25 5.30 24.80
N THR A 582 21.21 4.26 25.64
CA THR A 582 20.77 2.93 25.22
C THR A 582 19.30 2.95 24.76
N THR A 583 18.45 3.70 25.46
CA THR A 583 17.03 3.93 25.09
C THR A 583 16.90 4.52 23.68
N SER A 584 17.85 5.33 23.20
CA SER A 584 17.77 5.93 21.86
C SER A 584 17.77 4.91 20.72
N VAL A 585 18.46 3.78 20.91
CA VAL A 585 18.52 2.67 19.94
C VAL A 585 17.18 1.95 19.89
N ASP A 586 16.58 1.69 21.05
CA ASP A 586 15.27 1.04 21.15
C ASP A 586 14.12 1.99 20.74
N VAL A 587 14.29 3.30 20.90
CA VAL A 587 13.39 4.31 20.32
C VAL A 587 13.40 4.24 18.80
N LEU A 588 14.56 4.01 18.17
CA LEU A 588 14.64 3.79 16.73
C LEU A 588 13.84 2.55 16.30
N VAL A 589 13.92 1.45 17.06
CA VAL A 589 13.09 0.25 16.82
C VAL A 589 11.60 0.61 16.91
N SER A 590 11.22 1.39 17.92
CA SER A 590 9.83 1.86 18.09
C SER A 590 9.36 2.70 16.88
N ILE A 591 10.21 3.59 16.36
CA ILE A 591 9.92 4.39 15.15
C ILE A 591 9.76 3.50 13.90
N CYS A 592 10.59 2.47 13.75
CA CYS A 592 10.44 1.52 12.66
C CYS A 592 9.13 0.71 12.75
N VAL A 593 8.67 0.36 13.96
CA VAL A 593 7.35 -0.27 14.16
C VAL A 593 6.22 0.70 13.79
N ILE A 594 6.30 1.96 14.23
CA ILE A 594 5.35 3.03 13.85
C ILE A 594 5.25 3.11 12.32
N PHE A 595 6.39 3.16 11.63
CA PHE A 595 6.46 3.19 10.18
C PHE A 595 5.89 1.92 9.53
N ALA A 596 6.25 0.73 10.02
CA ALA A 596 5.73 -0.54 9.51
C ALA A 596 4.19 -0.62 9.62
N MET A 597 3.65 -0.19 10.75
CA MET A 597 2.22 -0.29 11.06
C MET A 597 1.37 0.81 10.42
N SER A 598 1.98 1.81 9.76
CA SER A 598 1.27 2.87 9.04
C SER A 598 0.68 2.41 7.70
N PHE A 599 1.29 1.41 7.07
CA PHE A 599 0.91 0.91 5.73
C PHE A 599 -0.35 0.04 5.75
N VAL A 600 -0.55 -0.73 6.82
CA VAL A 600 -1.65 -1.68 6.96
C VAL A 600 -3.03 -1.00 6.83
N PRO A 601 -3.36 0.05 7.61
CA PRO A 601 -4.68 0.67 7.52
C PRO A 601 -4.91 1.43 6.21
N ALA A 602 -3.87 2.01 5.60
CA ALA A 602 -3.99 2.65 4.30
C ALA A 602 -4.42 1.67 3.22
N SER A 603 -3.97 0.41 3.30
CA SER A 603 -4.36 -0.66 2.37
C SER A 603 -5.85 -1.01 2.43
N PHE A 604 -6.47 -1.01 3.62
CA PHE A 604 -7.91 -1.29 3.77
C PHE A 604 -8.78 -0.22 3.13
N VAL A 605 -8.38 1.04 3.22
CA VAL A 605 -9.11 2.16 2.60
C VAL A 605 -9.10 2.08 1.08
N VAL A 606 -8.01 1.60 0.46
CA VAL A 606 -7.92 1.44 -1.00
C VAL A 606 -9.03 0.52 -1.51
N PHE A 607 -9.30 -0.59 -0.83
CA PHE A 607 -10.39 -1.49 -1.19
C PHE A 607 -11.75 -0.79 -1.13
N LEU A 608 -12.02 -0.04 -0.05
CA LEU A 608 -13.28 0.70 0.11
C LEU A 608 -13.47 1.76 -0.98
N ILE A 609 -12.40 2.44 -1.39
CA ILE A 609 -12.45 3.41 -2.50
C ILE A 609 -12.70 2.68 -3.82
N GLN A 610 -12.04 1.56 -4.08
CA GLN A 610 -12.29 0.75 -5.28
C GLN A 610 -13.75 0.30 -5.36
N GLU A 611 -14.33 -0.15 -4.25
CA GLU A 611 -15.73 -0.60 -4.20
C GLU A 611 -16.75 0.54 -4.41
N ARG A 612 -16.40 1.74 -3.98
CA ARG A 612 -17.19 2.94 -4.24
C ARG A 612 -17.08 3.36 -5.71
N VAL A 613 -15.87 3.39 -6.26
CA VAL A 613 -15.59 3.87 -7.63
C VAL A 613 -16.17 2.90 -8.67
N SER A 614 -16.09 1.59 -8.42
CA SER A 614 -16.72 0.57 -9.26
C SER A 614 -18.24 0.49 -9.13
N LYS A 615 -18.85 1.31 -8.26
CA LYS A 615 -20.29 1.29 -7.93
C LYS A 615 -20.79 -0.02 -7.32
N ALA A 616 -19.92 -0.97 -6.99
CA ALA A 616 -20.29 -2.21 -6.34
C ALA A 616 -20.95 -1.97 -4.96
N LYS A 617 -20.46 -1.00 -4.19
CA LYS A 617 -21.08 -0.59 -2.91
C LYS A 617 -22.51 -0.08 -3.11
N HIS A 618 -22.75 0.67 -4.19
CA HIS A 618 -24.07 1.18 -4.51
C HIS A 618 -25.02 0.04 -4.90
N MET A 619 -24.55 -0.88 -5.73
CA MET A 619 -25.30 -2.08 -6.11
C MET A 619 -25.72 -2.93 -4.91
N GLN A 620 -24.84 -3.13 -3.92
CA GLN A 620 -25.17 -3.85 -2.69
C GLN A 620 -26.28 -3.17 -1.87
N PHE A 621 -26.30 -1.84 -1.82
CA PHE A 621 -27.37 -1.10 -1.16
C PHE A 621 -28.69 -1.16 -1.94
N ILE A 622 -28.63 -1.16 -3.28
CA ILE A 622 -29.79 -1.40 -4.13
C ILE A 622 -30.38 -2.79 -3.82
N SER A 623 -29.53 -3.82 -3.68
CA SER A 623 -29.93 -5.17 -3.30
C SER A 623 -30.47 -5.33 -1.87
N GLY A 624 -30.65 -4.24 -1.11
CA GLY A 624 -31.29 -4.26 0.21
C GLY A 624 -30.37 -4.51 1.40
N VAL A 625 -29.04 -4.40 1.23
CA VAL A 625 -28.10 -4.49 2.36
C VAL A 625 -28.16 -3.20 3.19
N GLN A 626 -28.36 -3.34 4.50
CA GLN A 626 -28.34 -2.18 5.41
C GLN A 626 -26.92 -1.59 5.54
N PRO A 627 -26.76 -0.25 5.57
CA PRO A 627 -25.45 0.39 5.72
C PRO A 627 -24.69 -0.03 6.98
N LEU A 628 -25.39 -0.21 8.11
CA LEU A 628 -24.79 -0.67 9.37
C LEU A 628 -24.19 -2.08 9.23
N LEU A 629 -24.90 -2.99 8.55
CA LEU A 629 -24.42 -4.35 8.28
C LEU A 629 -23.18 -4.33 7.38
N TYR A 630 -23.19 -3.48 6.35
CA TYR A 630 -22.03 -3.32 5.45
C TYR A 630 -20.79 -2.83 6.19
N TRP A 631 -20.90 -1.78 7.01
CA TRP A 631 -19.75 -1.23 7.73
C TRP A 631 -19.24 -2.14 8.84
N THR A 632 -20.14 -2.82 9.56
CA THR A 632 -19.74 -3.80 10.59
C THR A 632 -19.05 -5.03 9.98
N ALA A 633 -19.55 -5.55 8.86
CA ALA A 633 -18.89 -6.65 8.14
C ALA A 633 -17.49 -6.25 7.65
N ASN A 634 -17.37 -5.07 7.05
CA ASN A 634 -16.08 -4.56 6.60
C ASN A 634 -15.09 -4.34 7.74
N PHE A 635 -15.55 -3.73 8.84
CA PHE A 635 -14.72 -3.53 10.03
C PHE A 635 -14.26 -4.83 10.65
N LEU A 636 -15.16 -5.81 10.81
CA LEU A 636 -14.78 -7.10 11.37
C LEU A 636 -13.78 -7.84 10.47
N TRP A 637 -13.97 -7.79 9.15
CA TRP A 637 -13.01 -8.35 8.20
C TRP A 637 -11.65 -7.66 8.30
N ASP A 638 -11.62 -6.33 8.29
CA ASP A 638 -10.38 -5.56 8.37
C ASP A 638 -9.66 -5.80 9.71
N MET A 639 -10.40 -5.99 10.81
CA MET A 639 -9.84 -6.43 12.10
C MET A 639 -9.22 -7.83 12.01
N CYS A 640 -9.95 -8.83 11.48
CA CYS A 640 -9.42 -10.18 11.29
C CYS A 640 -8.13 -10.19 10.45
N ASN A 641 -8.10 -9.40 9.38
CA ASN A 641 -6.92 -9.29 8.53
C ASN A 641 -5.77 -8.53 9.23
N TYR A 642 -6.08 -7.56 10.08
CA TYR A 642 -5.10 -6.83 10.89
C TYR A 642 -4.45 -7.71 11.98
N PHE A 643 -5.17 -8.66 12.55
CA PHE A 643 -4.62 -9.60 13.55
C PHE A 643 -3.42 -10.39 12.99
N VAL A 644 -3.40 -10.70 11.70
CA VAL A 644 -2.32 -11.47 11.06
C VAL A 644 -0.96 -10.74 11.12
N PRO A 645 -0.78 -9.52 10.58
CA PRO A 645 0.48 -8.80 10.70
C PRO A 645 0.80 -8.41 12.15
N ALA A 646 -0.20 -8.08 12.99
CA ALA A 646 0.06 -7.73 14.38
C ALA A 646 0.64 -8.91 15.19
N THR A 647 0.07 -10.11 15.05
CA THR A 647 0.60 -11.33 15.69
C THR A 647 1.96 -11.72 15.13
N LEU A 648 2.18 -11.54 13.82
CA LEU A 648 3.47 -11.79 13.20
C LEU A 648 4.57 -10.84 13.71
N VAL A 649 4.25 -9.56 13.92
CA VAL A 649 5.17 -8.59 14.56
C VAL A 649 5.50 -9.02 15.99
N ILE A 650 4.51 -9.47 16.78
CA ILE A 650 4.73 -9.98 18.14
C ILE A 650 5.64 -11.21 18.11
N LEU A 651 5.39 -12.16 17.21
CA LEU A 651 6.24 -13.34 17.04
C LEU A 651 7.68 -12.97 16.67
N ILE A 652 7.88 -11.96 15.82
CA ILE A 652 9.22 -11.45 15.49
C ILE A 652 9.91 -10.94 16.76
N PHE A 653 9.26 -10.11 17.58
CA PHE A 653 9.85 -9.65 18.85
C PHE A 653 10.22 -10.81 19.77
N VAL A 654 9.33 -11.81 19.90
CA VAL A 654 9.58 -13.01 20.71
C VAL A 654 10.76 -13.82 20.16
N CYS A 655 10.91 -13.97 18.85
CA CYS A 655 12.05 -14.67 18.24
C CYS A 655 13.39 -13.97 18.51
N PHE A 656 13.42 -12.63 18.52
CA PHE A 656 14.65 -11.84 18.75
C PHE A 656 15.01 -11.66 20.23
N GLN A 657 14.14 -12.05 21.18
CA GLN A 657 14.40 -12.08 22.63
C GLN A 657 14.93 -10.75 23.22
N GLN A 658 14.47 -9.61 22.71
CA GLN A 658 14.81 -8.32 23.30
C GLN A 658 14.07 -8.07 24.61
N LYS A 659 14.82 -7.94 25.71
CA LYS A 659 14.27 -7.76 27.06
C LYS A 659 13.37 -6.53 27.20
N ALA A 660 13.62 -5.46 26.43
CA ALA A 660 12.78 -4.26 26.41
C ALA A 660 11.30 -4.56 26.09
N TYR A 661 11.05 -5.53 25.20
CA TYR A 661 9.71 -5.82 24.68
C TYR A 661 9.15 -7.18 25.13
N VAL A 662 10.01 -8.17 25.38
CA VAL A 662 9.64 -9.59 25.60
C VAL A 662 9.59 -9.97 27.09
N SER A 663 9.89 -9.03 28.01
CA SER A 663 9.76 -9.33 29.44
C SER A 663 8.32 -9.74 29.80
N SER A 664 8.15 -10.55 30.85
CA SER A 664 6.83 -11.07 31.25
C SER A 664 5.80 -9.99 31.55
N ALA A 665 6.24 -8.82 32.00
CA ALA A 665 5.38 -7.66 32.24
C ALA A 665 5.14 -6.81 30.98
N ASN A 666 6.08 -6.76 30.04
CA ASN A 666 6.01 -5.89 28.86
C ASN A 666 5.27 -6.55 27.68
N LEU A 667 5.38 -7.87 27.52
CA LEU A 667 4.79 -8.60 26.40
C LEU A 667 3.25 -8.43 26.30
N PRO A 668 2.46 -8.53 27.39
CA PRO A 668 1.01 -8.31 27.31
C PRO A 668 0.65 -6.87 26.92
N VAL A 669 1.47 -5.90 27.36
CA VAL A 669 1.24 -4.48 27.06
C VAL A 669 1.54 -4.18 25.61
N LEU A 670 2.63 -4.73 25.06
CA LEU A 670 2.93 -4.67 23.64
C LEU A 670 1.80 -5.25 22.79
N ALA A 671 1.30 -6.44 23.17
CA ALA A 671 0.20 -7.09 22.47
C ALA A 671 -1.09 -6.24 22.51
N LEU A 672 -1.47 -5.74 23.69
CA LEU A 672 -2.64 -4.87 23.84
C LEU A 672 -2.49 -3.56 23.04
N LEU A 673 -1.30 -2.96 23.04
CA LEU A 673 -1.01 -1.72 22.32
C LEU A 673 -1.16 -1.91 20.81
N LEU A 674 -0.61 -3.00 20.25
CA LEU A 674 -0.75 -3.32 18.83
C LEU A 674 -2.20 -3.63 18.46
N LEU A 675 -2.92 -4.44 19.25
CA LEU A 675 -4.30 -4.81 18.96
C LEU A 675 -5.26 -3.62 19.05
N LEU A 676 -5.13 -2.78 20.07
CA LEU A 676 -5.95 -1.56 20.23
C LEU A 676 -5.59 -0.48 19.22
N TYR A 677 -4.34 -0.44 18.76
CA TYR A 677 -3.97 0.42 17.62
C TYR A 677 -4.75 0.01 16.36
N GLY A 678 -4.84 -1.28 16.03
CA GLY A 678 -5.70 -1.77 14.95
C GLY A 678 -7.16 -1.32 15.11
N TRP A 679 -7.73 -1.57 16.30
CA TRP A 679 -9.12 -1.21 16.64
C TRP A 679 -9.46 0.27 16.41
N SER A 680 -8.50 1.16 16.67
CA SER A 680 -8.70 2.61 16.61
C SER A 680 -8.33 3.22 15.26
N ILE A 681 -7.29 2.72 14.59
CA ILE A 681 -6.83 3.28 13.32
C ILE A 681 -7.76 2.93 12.16
N THR A 682 -8.36 1.74 12.11
CA THR A 682 -9.20 1.37 10.97
C THR A 682 -10.48 2.22 10.88
N PRO A 683 -11.22 2.52 11.97
CA PRO A 683 -12.38 3.40 11.89
C PRO A 683 -12.00 4.86 11.61
N LEU A 684 -10.86 5.34 12.12
CA LEU A 684 -10.35 6.69 11.84
C LEU A 684 -10.10 6.91 10.33
N MET A 685 -9.75 5.84 9.61
CA MET A 685 -9.35 5.92 8.20
C MET A 685 -10.54 5.79 7.22
N TYR A 686 -11.68 5.26 7.66
CA TYR A 686 -12.88 5.12 6.83
C TYR A 686 -13.47 6.45 6.32
N PRO A 687 -13.56 7.54 7.10
CA PRO A 687 -14.03 8.83 6.60
C PRO A 687 -13.23 9.34 5.40
N ALA A 688 -11.93 9.05 5.34
CA ALA A 688 -11.09 9.43 4.21
C ALA A 688 -11.54 8.78 2.89
N SER A 689 -12.12 7.58 2.93
CA SER A 689 -12.59 6.86 1.74
C SER A 689 -13.71 7.61 0.99
N PHE A 690 -14.42 8.53 1.65
CA PHE A 690 -15.46 9.35 1.01
C PHE A 690 -14.88 10.55 0.25
N PHE A 691 -13.74 11.09 0.71
CA PHE A 691 -13.09 12.25 0.10
C PHE A 691 -12.30 11.89 -1.14
N PHE A 692 -11.61 10.74 -1.13
CA PHE A 692 -10.79 10.32 -2.27
C PHE A 692 -11.61 9.65 -3.38
N THR A 693 -11.28 10.00 -4.63
CA THR A 693 -11.86 9.39 -5.85
C THR A 693 -10.90 8.42 -6.53
N ILE A 694 -9.59 8.56 -6.31
CA ILE A 694 -8.55 7.75 -6.92
C ILE A 694 -7.92 6.85 -5.83
N PRO A 695 -7.95 5.51 -5.95
CA PRO A 695 -7.46 4.61 -4.92
C PRO A 695 -5.94 4.68 -4.68
N SER A 696 -5.14 4.79 -5.75
CA SER A 696 -3.67 4.78 -5.66
C SER A 696 -3.11 6.02 -4.96
N THR A 697 -3.68 7.19 -5.22
CA THR A 697 -3.26 8.44 -4.57
C THR A 697 -3.66 8.46 -3.10
N ALA A 698 -4.83 7.90 -2.76
CA ALA A 698 -5.27 7.76 -1.38
C ALA A 698 -4.29 6.92 -0.56
N TYR A 699 -3.80 5.80 -1.10
CA TYR A 699 -2.80 4.96 -0.42
C TYR A 699 -1.57 5.75 0.00
N VAL A 700 -0.97 6.50 -0.94
CA VAL A 700 0.27 7.25 -0.69
C VAL A 700 0.00 8.38 0.31
N VAL A 701 -1.03 9.20 0.08
CA VAL A 701 -1.31 10.38 0.93
C VAL A 701 -1.65 9.96 2.36
N LEU A 702 -2.49 8.94 2.53
CA LEU A 702 -2.90 8.45 3.85
C LEU A 702 -1.74 7.83 4.62
N THR A 703 -0.89 7.06 3.92
CA THR A 703 0.33 6.53 4.52
C THR A 703 1.28 7.66 4.94
N SER A 704 1.51 8.65 4.08
CA SER A 704 2.38 9.79 4.39
C SER A 704 1.88 10.62 5.57
N VAL A 705 0.56 10.90 5.65
CA VAL A 705 -0.03 11.64 6.77
C VAL A 705 0.12 10.85 8.08
N ASN A 706 -0.14 9.53 8.05
CA ASN A 706 0.03 8.68 9.23
C ASN A 706 1.49 8.64 9.71
N ILE A 707 2.45 8.50 8.78
CA ILE A 707 3.89 8.53 9.08
C ILE A 707 4.27 9.88 9.69
N LEU A 708 3.85 11.00 9.10
CA LEU A 708 4.19 12.32 9.60
C LEU A 708 3.62 12.57 11.00
N ILE A 709 2.36 12.20 11.26
CA ILE A 709 1.74 12.35 12.57
C ILE A 709 2.43 11.44 13.60
N GLY A 710 2.66 10.18 13.25
CA GLY A 710 3.29 9.20 14.13
C GLY A 710 4.72 9.58 14.50
N ILE A 711 5.59 9.70 13.49
CA ILE A 711 7.03 9.92 13.68
C ILE A 711 7.31 11.32 14.23
N ASN A 712 6.76 12.39 13.63
CA ASN A 712 7.04 13.73 14.14
C ASN A 712 6.45 13.93 15.53
N GLY A 713 5.26 13.38 15.79
CA GLY A 713 4.65 13.43 17.12
C GLY A 713 5.49 12.69 18.18
N SER A 714 5.91 11.45 17.89
CA SER A 714 6.69 10.64 18.84
C SER A 714 8.10 11.19 19.03
N ILE A 715 8.79 11.60 17.97
CA ILE A 715 10.14 12.17 18.06
C ILE A 715 10.10 13.53 18.77
N SER A 716 9.17 14.42 18.43
CA SER A 716 9.11 15.75 19.06
C SER A 716 8.89 15.64 20.56
N THR A 717 7.97 14.78 20.99
CA THR A 717 7.70 14.58 22.42
C THR A 717 8.86 13.89 23.15
N PHE A 718 9.56 12.95 22.49
CA PHE A 718 10.76 12.31 23.04
C PHE A 718 11.94 13.28 23.17
N VAL A 719 12.22 14.07 22.12
CA VAL A 719 13.32 15.06 22.13
C VAL A 719 13.07 16.16 23.17
N MET A 720 11.83 16.65 23.27
CA MET A 720 11.47 17.61 24.32
C MET A 720 11.61 17.01 25.73
N GLU A 721 11.41 15.72 25.90
CA GLU A 721 11.61 15.05 27.19
C GLU A 721 13.08 14.77 27.51
N LEU A 722 13.92 14.59 26.48
CA LEU A 722 15.35 14.34 26.63
C LEU A 722 16.14 15.61 26.96
N PHE A 723 15.76 16.74 26.35
CA PHE A 723 16.49 18.02 26.46
C PHE A 723 15.70 19.14 27.16
N GLY A 724 14.46 18.90 27.58
CA GLY A 724 13.60 19.92 28.16
C GLY A 724 13.92 20.24 29.61
N ASP A 725 14.24 21.50 29.90
CA ASP A 725 14.22 22.05 31.25
C ASP A 725 12.79 22.03 31.85
N HIS A 726 12.66 22.30 33.15
CA HIS A 726 11.38 22.25 33.88
C HIS A 726 10.24 23.07 33.22
N GLU A 727 10.54 24.15 32.49
CA GLU A 727 9.54 24.95 31.76
C GLU A 727 9.02 24.27 30.48
N ILE A 728 9.89 23.53 29.77
CA ILE A 728 9.55 22.82 28.53
C ILE A 728 8.71 21.57 28.83
N GLY A 729 8.84 21.01 30.04
CA GLY A 729 8.04 19.87 30.51
C GLY A 729 6.53 20.13 30.46
N GLY A 730 6.07 21.31 30.88
CA GLY A 730 4.65 21.66 30.84
C GLY A 730 4.09 21.75 29.41
N ILE A 731 4.90 22.23 28.46
CA ILE A 731 4.52 22.28 27.03
C ILE A 731 4.44 20.86 26.46
N ASN A 732 5.38 19.99 26.84
CA ASN A 732 5.37 18.58 26.41
C ASN A 732 4.09 17.87 26.87
N ASP A 733 3.61 18.11 28.10
CA ASP A 733 2.39 17.48 28.60
C ASP A 733 1.13 17.96 27.87
N ILE A 734 1.06 19.25 27.51
CA ILE A 734 -0.01 19.79 26.67
C ILE A 734 0.04 19.14 25.28
N LEU A 735 1.23 19.04 24.67
CA LEU A 735 1.41 18.43 23.36
C LEU A 735 1.01 16.95 23.36
N LYS A 736 1.38 16.19 24.40
CA LYS A 736 0.96 14.79 24.60
C LYS A 736 -0.57 14.67 24.68
N ASN A 737 -1.25 15.58 25.38
CA ASN A 737 -2.71 15.59 25.48
C ASN A 737 -3.40 15.90 24.14
N VAL A 738 -2.84 16.80 23.34
CA VAL A 738 -3.39 17.17 22.03
C VAL A 738 -3.18 16.06 21.01
N LEU A 739 -1.98 15.48 20.97
CA LEU A 739 -1.63 14.40 20.03
C LEU A 739 -2.29 13.06 20.37
N LEU A 740 -2.89 12.94 21.57
CA LEU A 740 -3.60 11.75 22.02
C LEU A 740 -4.71 11.33 21.04
N ILE A 741 -5.34 12.29 20.36
CA ILE A 741 -6.44 12.06 19.39
C ILE A 741 -6.03 11.19 18.18
N PHE A 742 -4.72 11.02 17.97
CA PHE A 742 -4.17 10.25 16.87
C PHE A 742 -3.66 8.90 17.39
N PRO A 743 -4.31 7.78 17.05
CA PRO A 743 -3.89 6.44 17.47
C PRO A 743 -2.44 6.10 17.13
N HIS A 744 -1.97 6.65 16.00
CA HIS A 744 -0.62 6.44 15.50
C HIS A 744 0.46 7.05 16.41
N PHE A 745 0.15 8.17 17.06
CA PHE A 745 1.00 8.76 18.08
C PHE A 745 0.97 7.93 19.37
N CYS A 746 -0.22 7.47 19.79
CA CYS A 746 -0.39 6.63 20.97
C CYS A 746 0.41 5.32 20.92
N LEU A 747 0.44 4.65 19.76
CA LEU A 747 1.30 3.48 19.52
C LEU A 747 2.77 3.84 19.75
N GLY A 748 3.25 4.90 19.10
CA GLY A 748 4.64 5.30 19.17
C GLY A 748 5.10 5.71 20.56
N ARG A 749 4.31 6.55 21.22
CA ARG A 749 4.60 7.03 22.57
C ARG A 749 4.56 5.88 23.58
N GLY A 750 3.59 4.96 23.46
CA GLY A 750 3.47 3.79 24.31
C GLY A 750 4.67 2.83 24.22
N LEU A 751 5.20 2.59 23.02
CA LEU A 751 6.41 1.79 22.84
C LEU A 751 7.63 2.48 23.48
N ILE A 752 7.80 3.78 23.26
CA ILE A 752 8.92 4.57 23.80
C ILE A 752 8.88 4.60 25.34
N ASP A 753 7.71 4.78 25.95
CA ASP A 753 7.56 4.78 27.41
C ASP A 753 7.88 3.42 28.03
N MET A 754 7.47 2.34 27.37
CA MET A 754 7.77 0.97 27.83
C MET A 754 9.28 0.69 27.80
N VAL A 755 9.94 1.04 26.70
CA VAL A 755 11.40 0.91 26.56
C VAL A 755 12.12 1.73 27.62
N LYS A 756 11.75 3.01 27.79
CA LYS A 756 12.35 3.91 28.78
C LYS A 756 12.23 3.33 30.19
N ASN A 757 11.08 2.76 30.53
CA ASN A 757 10.83 2.14 31.83
C ASN A 757 11.75 0.93 32.07
N GLN A 758 11.89 0.05 31.07
CA GLN A 758 12.78 -1.11 31.19
C GLN A 758 14.24 -0.67 31.30
N ALA A 759 14.69 0.28 30.47
CA ALA A 759 16.06 0.76 30.50
C ALA A 759 16.42 1.40 31.86
N MET A 760 15.47 2.15 32.46
CA MET A 760 15.61 2.69 33.81
C MET A 760 15.64 1.57 34.86
N ALA A 761 14.78 0.57 34.76
CA ALA A 761 14.74 -0.55 35.70
C ALA A 761 16.05 -1.37 35.66
N ASP A 762 16.54 -1.74 34.48
CA ASP A 762 17.80 -2.46 34.28
C ASP A 762 19.02 -1.65 34.79
N ALA A 763 18.95 -0.32 34.70
CA ALA A 763 19.98 0.59 35.22
C ALA A 763 20.00 0.62 36.76
N LEU A 764 18.82 0.65 37.38
CA LEU A 764 18.65 0.74 38.83
C LEU A 764 18.83 -0.60 39.55
N GLU A 765 18.50 -1.72 38.90
CA GLU A 765 18.75 -3.08 39.42
C GLU A 765 20.25 -3.32 39.67
N ARG A 766 21.14 -2.71 38.87
CA ARG A 766 22.60 -2.78 39.07
C ARG A 766 23.07 -2.18 40.41
N PHE A 767 22.26 -1.33 41.04
CA PHE A 767 22.51 -0.78 42.37
C PHE A 767 21.77 -1.54 43.49
N GLY A 768 21.08 -2.63 43.17
CA GLY A 768 20.25 -3.38 44.11
C GLY A 768 18.95 -2.66 44.49
N GLU A 769 18.55 -1.61 43.76
CA GLU A 769 17.33 -0.85 44.01
C GLU A 769 16.29 -1.15 42.92
N ASN A 770 15.34 -2.03 43.19
CA ASN A 770 14.30 -2.41 42.23
C ASN A 770 13.18 -1.36 42.18
N ARG A 771 13.31 -0.35 41.31
CA ARG A 771 12.22 0.62 41.01
C ARG A 771 11.43 0.25 39.75
N PHE A 772 11.13 -1.02 39.56
CA PHE A 772 10.28 -1.43 38.43
C PHE A 772 8.84 -0.93 38.65
N ARG A 773 8.38 0.00 37.80
CA ARG A 773 6.97 0.39 37.74
C ARG A 773 6.25 -0.48 36.72
N SER A 774 5.01 -0.87 37.00
CA SER A 774 4.21 -1.64 36.05
C SER A 774 3.94 -0.81 34.78
N PRO A 775 4.20 -1.32 33.57
CA PRO A 775 3.99 -0.54 32.34
C PRO A 775 2.53 -0.14 32.07
N LEU A 776 1.56 -0.84 32.69
CA LEU A 776 0.12 -0.56 32.60
C LEU A 776 -0.36 0.60 33.49
N GLU A 777 0.54 1.23 34.25
CA GLU A 777 0.19 2.37 35.09
C GLU A 777 -0.36 3.53 34.24
N TRP A 778 -1.27 4.32 34.83
CA TRP A 778 -2.02 5.37 34.13
C TRP A 778 -1.10 6.39 33.45
N ASP A 779 -0.04 6.81 34.16
CA ASP A 779 0.92 7.81 33.70
C ASP A 779 1.92 7.27 32.67
N MET A 780 1.96 5.95 32.46
CA MET A 780 2.81 5.27 31.48
C MET A 780 2.00 4.98 30.21
N VAL A 781 1.61 3.72 29.99
CA VAL A 781 0.91 3.29 28.76
C VAL A 781 -0.61 3.27 28.95
N GLY A 782 -1.10 3.23 30.19
CA GLY A 782 -2.53 3.06 30.50
C GLY A 782 -3.43 4.12 29.86
N LYS A 783 -3.02 5.40 29.92
CA LYS A 783 -3.75 6.51 29.29
C LYS A 783 -3.87 6.38 27.77
N ASN A 784 -2.81 5.93 27.09
CA ASN A 784 -2.80 5.74 25.64
C ASN A 784 -3.71 4.59 25.21
N LEU A 785 -3.74 3.49 25.98
CA LEU A 785 -4.64 2.36 25.72
C LEU A 785 -6.11 2.75 25.87
N PHE A 786 -6.45 3.48 26.93
CA PHE A 786 -7.82 3.95 27.16
C PHE A 786 -8.29 4.89 26.05
N ALA A 787 -7.44 5.83 25.62
CA ALA A 787 -7.73 6.75 24.53
C ALA A 787 -8.08 6.00 23.23
N MET A 788 -7.23 5.04 22.82
CA MET A 788 -7.46 4.25 21.60
C MET A 788 -8.76 3.43 21.66
N ALA A 789 -9.11 2.87 22.82
CA ALA A 789 -10.36 2.13 22.97
C ALA A 789 -11.60 3.00 22.71
N VAL A 790 -11.59 4.25 23.22
CA VAL A 790 -12.68 5.22 23.04
C VAL A 790 -12.71 5.74 21.60
N GLU A 791 -11.55 6.08 21.03
CA GLU A 791 -11.43 6.62 19.66
C GLU A 791 -12.02 5.69 18.60
N GLY A 792 -11.74 4.39 18.68
CA GLY A 792 -12.29 3.42 17.71
C GLY A 792 -13.82 3.45 17.64
N VAL A 793 -14.48 3.55 18.80
CA VAL A 793 -15.96 3.64 18.88
C VAL A 793 -16.46 4.98 18.32
N VAL A 794 -15.82 6.09 18.70
CA VAL A 794 -16.22 7.43 18.26
C VAL A 794 -16.08 7.58 16.75
N PHE A 795 -14.94 7.19 16.17
CA PHE A 795 -14.72 7.27 14.72
C PHE A 795 -15.64 6.33 13.94
N PHE A 796 -15.93 5.13 14.47
CA PHE A 796 -16.90 4.24 13.84
C PHE A 796 -18.30 4.88 13.79
N ILE A 797 -18.76 5.52 14.87
CA ILE A 797 -20.04 6.25 14.88
C ILE A 797 -20.03 7.40 13.87
N ILE A 798 -18.93 8.15 13.77
CA ILE A 798 -18.77 9.22 12.77
C ILE A 798 -18.94 8.67 11.34
N THR A 799 -18.37 7.50 11.02
CA THR A 799 -18.52 6.90 9.68
C THR A 799 -19.97 6.55 9.36
N LEU A 800 -20.71 6.04 10.34
CA LEU A 800 -22.15 5.76 10.20
C LEU A 800 -22.94 7.07 10.01
N LEU A 801 -22.66 8.11 10.78
CA LEU A 801 -23.32 9.42 10.65
C LEU A 801 -23.08 10.06 9.27
N ILE A 802 -21.86 9.95 8.73
CA ILE A 802 -21.53 10.40 7.37
C ILE A 802 -22.32 9.60 6.33
N GLN A 803 -22.42 8.28 6.49
CA GLN A 803 -23.13 7.39 5.56
C GLN A 803 -24.65 7.66 5.54
N TYR A 804 -25.26 7.88 6.71
CA TYR A 804 -26.68 8.25 6.83
C TYR A 804 -26.95 9.72 6.46
N ARG A 805 -25.92 10.48 6.05
CA ARG A 805 -25.99 11.91 5.69
C ARG A 805 -26.64 12.79 6.76
N PHE A 806 -26.57 12.40 8.03
CA PHE A 806 -27.28 13.07 9.14
C PHE A 806 -26.88 14.55 9.29
N CYS A 807 -25.61 14.88 9.01
CA CYS A 807 -25.06 16.25 9.11
C CYS A 807 -25.04 17.02 7.78
N ILE A 808 -25.20 16.36 6.63
CA ILE A 808 -25.21 17.01 5.31
C ILE A 808 -26.65 17.08 4.83
N LYS A 809 -27.44 17.96 5.46
CA LYS A 809 -28.71 18.37 4.85
C LYS A 809 -28.38 18.95 3.47
N PRO A 810 -28.92 18.41 2.36
CA PRO A 810 -28.80 19.10 1.09
C PRO A 810 -29.35 20.50 1.30
N ARG A 811 -28.54 21.54 1.07
CA ARG A 811 -29.05 22.92 1.04
C ARG A 811 -30.28 22.89 0.14
N PRO A 812 -31.46 23.32 0.60
CA PRO A 812 -32.64 23.33 -0.24
C PRO A 812 -32.31 24.21 -1.45
N ILE A 813 -32.24 23.61 -2.64
CA ILE A 813 -32.09 24.31 -3.92
C ILE A 813 -33.45 24.95 -4.29
N SER A 814 -34.24 25.37 -3.29
CA SER A 814 -35.58 25.91 -3.47
C SER A 814 -35.57 27.33 -4.03
N LYS A 815 -34.41 28.02 -4.06
CA LYS A 815 -34.29 29.38 -4.61
C LYS A 815 -33.77 29.46 -6.05
N LEU A 816 -33.44 28.33 -6.71
CA LEU A 816 -32.86 28.33 -8.06
C LEU A 816 -33.65 27.47 -9.06
N THR A 817 -34.98 27.54 -9.06
CA THR A 817 -35.79 27.10 -10.20
C THR A 817 -37.20 27.72 -10.09
N LYS A 818 -37.37 28.93 -10.61
CA LYS A 818 -38.65 29.26 -11.27
C LYS A 818 -38.59 28.54 -12.61
N THR A 819 -38.95 27.26 -12.64
CA THR A 819 -39.12 26.52 -13.89
C THR A 819 -40.22 27.23 -14.67
N GLY A 820 -39.98 27.53 -15.95
CA GLY A 820 -40.98 28.14 -16.82
C GLY A 820 -42.25 27.29 -16.94
N THR A 821 -43.30 27.87 -17.52
CA THR A 821 -44.46 27.11 -17.99
C THR A 821 -43.98 25.97 -18.89
N LEU A 822 -44.52 24.77 -18.70
CA LEU A 822 -44.32 23.67 -19.64
C LEU A 822 -44.77 24.17 -21.03
N GLY A 823 -44.03 23.82 -22.08
CA GLY A 823 -44.43 24.14 -23.46
C GLY A 823 -45.71 23.40 -23.85
N GLU A 824 -46.09 23.45 -25.12
CA GLU A 824 -47.12 22.55 -25.65
C GLU A 824 -46.67 21.10 -25.43
N GLU A 825 -47.45 20.35 -24.65
CA GLU A 825 -47.25 18.92 -24.42
C GLU A 825 -48.16 18.17 -25.40
N ASP A 826 -47.69 17.01 -25.87
CA ASP A 826 -48.52 16.11 -26.66
C ASP A 826 -49.73 15.64 -25.84
N GLU A 827 -50.85 15.37 -26.53
CA GLU A 827 -52.15 15.12 -25.89
C GLU A 827 -52.14 13.85 -25.01
N ASP A 828 -51.35 12.85 -25.40
CA ASP A 828 -51.10 11.62 -24.66
C ASP A 828 -50.22 11.85 -23.42
N VAL A 829 -49.16 12.65 -23.53
CA VAL A 829 -48.29 13.03 -22.41
C VAL A 829 -49.06 13.86 -21.38
N ALA A 830 -49.90 14.79 -21.83
CA ALA A 830 -50.76 15.58 -20.96
C ALA A 830 -51.79 14.72 -20.24
N ARG A 831 -52.37 13.73 -20.93
CA ARG A 831 -53.32 12.75 -20.36
C ARG A 831 -52.66 11.87 -19.31
N GLU A 832 -51.45 11.36 -19.59
CA GLU A 832 -50.69 10.55 -18.62
C GLU A 832 -50.26 11.39 -17.41
N ARG A 833 -49.80 12.62 -17.62
CA ARG A 833 -49.52 13.56 -16.53
C ARG A 833 -50.76 13.78 -15.66
N GLN A 834 -51.93 13.98 -16.26
CA GLN A 834 -53.18 14.14 -15.52
C GLN A 834 -53.56 12.86 -14.76
N ARG A 835 -53.42 11.68 -15.38
CA ARG A 835 -53.64 10.36 -14.73
C ARG A 835 -52.84 10.23 -13.44
N ILE A 836 -51.55 10.52 -13.50
CA ILE A 836 -50.62 10.37 -12.38
C ILE A 836 -50.82 11.47 -11.32
N VAL A 837 -51.03 12.72 -11.73
CA VAL A 837 -51.24 13.85 -10.81
C VAL A 837 -52.59 13.75 -10.08
N GLN A 838 -53.63 13.24 -10.73
CA GLN A 838 -54.95 13.01 -10.13
C GLN A 838 -55.00 11.75 -9.24
N GLY A 839 -53.92 10.97 -9.18
CA GLY A 839 -53.81 9.78 -8.32
C GLY A 839 -54.51 8.54 -8.88
N LEU A 840 -54.83 8.51 -10.17
CA LEU A 840 -55.45 7.36 -10.86
C LEU A 840 -54.44 6.22 -11.15
N GLY A 841 -53.14 6.40 -10.86
CA GLY A 841 -52.09 5.39 -11.00
C GLY A 841 -51.89 4.46 -9.78
N GLN A 842 -52.87 4.36 -8.87
CA GLN A 842 -52.76 3.60 -7.61
C GLN A 842 -52.60 2.06 -7.75
N GLY A 843 -52.47 1.54 -8.97
CA GLY A 843 -52.18 0.13 -9.27
C GLY A 843 -50.86 -0.11 -10.02
N ASP A 844 -50.14 0.95 -10.38
CA ASP A 844 -48.93 0.88 -11.21
C ASP A 844 -47.71 0.43 -10.39
N ILE A 845 -46.89 -0.49 -10.89
CA ILE A 845 -45.71 -0.99 -10.16
C ILE A 845 -44.68 0.11 -9.92
N LEU A 846 -44.56 1.04 -10.87
CA LEU A 846 -43.71 2.23 -10.78
C LEU A 846 -44.53 3.48 -11.11
N GLU A 847 -44.54 4.45 -10.21
CA GLU A 847 -45.20 5.74 -10.39
C GLU A 847 -44.20 6.89 -10.20
N LEU A 848 -43.96 7.65 -11.27
CA LEU A 848 -43.11 8.85 -11.28
C LEU A 848 -43.99 10.10 -11.23
N ARG A 849 -43.83 10.95 -10.20
CA ARG A 849 -44.58 12.20 -10.03
C ARG A 849 -43.67 13.42 -10.15
N GLN A 850 -43.78 14.14 -11.26
CA GLN A 850 -43.07 15.40 -11.52
C GLN A 850 -41.54 15.32 -11.27
N LEU A 851 -40.95 14.18 -11.62
CA LEU A 851 -39.54 13.89 -11.36
C LEU A 851 -38.64 14.87 -12.13
N THR A 852 -37.80 15.60 -11.40
CA THR A 852 -36.98 16.70 -11.97
C THR A 852 -35.53 16.61 -11.51
N LYS A 853 -34.60 16.83 -12.44
CA LYS A 853 -33.16 16.92 -12.17
C LYS A 853 -32.52 18.15 -12.78
N VAL A 854 -31.90 18.96 -11.93
CA VAL A 854 -31.03 20.08 -12.34
C VAL A 854 -29.62 19.85 -11.77
N PHE A 855 -28.61 19.83 -12.65
CA PHE A 855 -27.21 19.73 -12.23
C PHE A 855 -26.66 21.12 -11.92
N LYS A 856 -25.90 21.30 -10.83
CA LYS A 856 -25.40 22.62 -10.37
C LYS A 856 -24.65 23.46 -11.43
N ARG A 857 -24.06 22.81 -12.44
CA ARG A 857 -23.33 23.47 -13.54
C ARG A 857 -24.19 23.83 -14.75
N LYS A 858 -25.42 23.30 -14.85
CA LYS A 858 -26.34 23.54 -15.97
C LYS A 858 -27.61 24.23 -15.44
N GLN A 859 -27.98 25.37 -16.04
CA GLN A 859 -29.22 26.05 -15.68
C GLN A 859 -30.46 25.34 -16.25
N LYS A 860 -30.32 24.62 -17.37
CA LYS A 860 -31.42 23.83 -17.97
C LYS A 860 -31.60 22.50 -17.22
N PRO A 861 -32.85 22.11 -16.88
CA PRO A 861 -33.12 20.79 -16.31
C PRO A 861 -32.71 19.68 -17.28
N ALA A 862 -32.06 18.64 -16.75
CA ALA A 862 -31.72 17.43 -17.50
C ALA A 862 -32.90 16.46 -17.61
N VAL A 863 -33.82 16.55 -16.65
CA VAL A 863 -35.15 15.92 -16.66
C VAL A 863 -36.08 16.97 -16.05
N ASP A 864 -37.16 17.35 -16.75
CA ASP A 864 -38.13 18.34 -16.26
C ASP A 864 -39.48 17.68 -16.03
N ARG A 865 -39.92 17.63 -14.76
CA ARG A 865 -41.26 17.22 -14.33
C ARG A 865 -41.82 15.96 -15.01
N LEU A 866 -41.02 14.91 -15.16
CA LEU A 866 -41.45 13.65 -15.78
C LEU A 866 -42.56 12.97 -14.96
N CYS A 867 -43.66 12.61 -15.60
CA CYS A 867 -44.78 11.86 -15.00
C CYS A 867 -45.05 10.61 -15.83
N VAL A 868 -44.93 9.43 -15.21
CA VAL A 868 -45.10 8.12 -15.89
C VAL A 868 -45.59 7.10 -14.86
N GLY A 869 -46.64 6.35 -15.18
CA GLY A 869 -47.05 5.16 -14.44
C GLY A 869 -46.91 3.90 -15.28
N ILE A 870 -46.23 2.88 -14.76
CA ILE A 870 -46.03 1.59 -15.43
C ILE A 870 -46.90 0.53 -14.73
N PRO A 871 -47.91 -0.05 -15.40
CA PRO A 871 -48.69 -1.19 -14.92
C PRO A 871 -47.86 -2.46 -14.71
N PRO A 872 -48.30 -3.39 -13.83
CA PRO A 872 -47.63 -4.68 -13.66
C PRO A 872 -47.78 -5.56 -14.91
N GLY A 873 -46.69 -6.19 -15.35
CA GLY A 873 -46.68 -7.11 -16.50
C GLY A 873 -46.37 -6.45 -17.86
N GLU A 874 -46.24 -5.12 -17.90
CA GLU A 874 -45.87 -4.40 -19.12
C GLU A 874 -44.35 -4.31 -19.31
N CYS A 875 -43.88 -4.54 -20.54
CA CYS A 875 -42.50 -4.29 -20.93
C CYS A 875 -42.34 -2.82 -21.35
N PHE A 876 -41.75 -2.00 -20.47
CA PHE A 876 -41.55 -0.58 -20.72
C PHE A 876 -40.14 -0.27 -21.22
N GLY A 877 -40.02 0.29 -22.43
CA GLY A 877 -38.77 0.77 -23.02
C GLY A 877 -38.65 2.29 -22.98
N LEU A 878 -37.61 2.82 -22.33
CA LEU A 878 -37.33 4.26 -22.32
C LEU A 878 -36.44 4.65 -23.52
N LEU A 879 -37.07 5.05 -24.62
CA LEU A 879 -36.40 5.46 -25.87
C LEU A 879 -36.35 6.99 -26.00
N GLY A 880 -35.45 7.49 -26.84
CA GLY A 880 -35.33 8.94 -27.12
C GLY A 880 -33.95 9.32 -27.65
N VAL A 881 -33.77 10.59 -28.03
CA VAL A 881 -32.47 11.09 -28.53
C VAL A 881 -31.39 11.13 -27.45
N ASN A 882 -30.12 11.15 -27.87
CA ASN A 882 -29.00 11.34 -26.95
C ASN A 882 -29.13 12.70 -26.25
N GLY A 883 -29.03 12.70 -24.92
CA GLY A 883 -29.21 13.92 -24.11
C GLY A 883 -30.64 14.18 -23.61
N ALA A 884 -31.65 13.37 -23.98
CA ALA A 884 -33.04 13.51 -23.51
C ALA A 884 -33.27 13.25 -22.01
N GLY A 885 -32.24 12.83 -21.28
CA GLY A 885 -32.34 12.58 -19.82
C GLY A 885 -32.54 11.12 -19.42
N LYS A 886 -32.66 10.17 -20.36
CA LYS A 886 -32.89 8.72 -20.12
C LYS A 886 -32.03 8.13 -18.98
N THR A 887 -30.71 8.18 -19.11
CA THR A 887 -29.77 7.67 -18.10
C THR A 887 -29.87 8.44 -16.78
N THR A 888 -30.24 9.73 -16.83
CA THR A 888 -30.44 10.55 -15.63
C THR A 888 -31.69 10.10 -14.87
N THR A 889 -32.77 9.78 -15.58
CA THR A 889 -33.99 9.20 -15.00
C THR A 889 -33.69 7.88 -14.30
N PHE A 890 -32.98 6.96 -14.97
CA PHE A 890 -32.56 5.70 -14.33
C PHE A 890 -31.68 5.91 -13.10
N LYS A 891 -30.69 6.81 -13.17
CA LYS A 891 -29.83 7.11 -12.00
C LYS A 891 -30.59 7.74 -10.84
N MET A 892 -31.71 8.42 -11.11
CA MET A 892 -32.59 8.91 -10.06
C MET A 892 -33.42 7.79 -9.44
N LEU A 893 -33.96 6.90 -10.27
CA LEU A 893 -34.71 5.73 -9.83
C LEU A 893 -33.85 4.77 -8.99
N THR A 894 -32.60 4.55 -9.38
CA THR A 894 -31.67 3.68 -8.64
C THR A 894 -31.03 4.34 -7.42
N GLY A 895 -31.26 5.65 -7.22
CA GLY A 895 -30.70 6.42 -6.09
C GLY A 895 -29.23 6.84 -6.26
N ASP A 896 -28.59 6.60 -7.41
CA ASP A 896 -27.22 7.06 -7.71
C ASP A 896 -27.14 8.60 -7.76
N THR A 897 -28.21 9.24 -8.22
CA THR A 897 -28.36 10.70 -8.21
C THR A 897 -29.59 11.13 -7.43
N MET A 898 -29.43 12.03 -6.45
CA MET A 898 -30.57 12.60 -5.72
C MET A 898 -31.48 13.40 -6.65
N VAL A 899 -32.79 13.28 -6.51
CA VAL A 899 -33.77 14.07 -7.28
C VAL A 899 -33.76 15.52 -6.80
N THR A 900 -33.98 16.48 -7.72
CA THR A 900 -34.03 17.91 -7.37
C THR A 900 -35.43 18.32 -6.90
N SER A 901 -36.46 17.77 -7.54
CA SER A 901 -37.88 17.93 -7.19
C SER A 901 -38.67 16.72 -7.73
N GLY A 902 -39.87 16.49 -7.19
CA GLY A 902 -40.72 15.35 -7.54
C GLY A 902 -40.49 14.11 -6.68
N GLU A 903 -41.33 13.11 -6.87
CA GLU A 903 -41.38 11.87 -6.10
C GLU A 903 -41.45 10.65 -7.03
N ALA A 904 -40.97 9.50 -6.57
CA ALA A 904 -41.07 8.22 -7.27
C ALA A 904 -41.54 7.15 -6.28
N PHE A 905 -42.57 6.40 -6.64
CA PHE A 905 -43.19 5.37 -5.82
C PHE A 905 -43.06 4.01 -6.49
N TRP A 906 -42.80 2.99 -5.68
CA TRP A 906 -42.86 1.59 -6.10
C TRP A 906 -43.97 0.89 -5.30
N LEU A 907 -44.81 0.11 -5.97
CA LEU A 907 -45.90 -0.63 -5.35
C LEU A 907 -45.41 -2.00 -4.88
N GLU A 908 -45.17 -2.13 -3.57
CA GLU A 908 -44.84 -3.41 -2.96
C GLU A 908 -46.15 -4.14 -2.59
N LYS A 909 -46.38 -5.33 -3.17
CA LYS A 909 -47.57 -6.15 -2.89
C LYS A 909 -47.46 -6.71 -1.46
N ALA A 910 -47.92 -5.94 -0.47
CA ALA A 910 -47.98 -6.37 0.92
C ALA A 910 -49.05 -7.45 1.10
N SER A 911 -48.64 -8.72 1.14
CA SER A 911 -49.47 -9.79 1.67
C SER A 911 -49.57 -9.65 3.20
N SER A 912 -50.80 -9.51 3.70
CA SER A 912 -51.22 -9.42 5.11
C SER A 912 -51.31 -8.00 5.72
N GLY A 913 -52.50 -7.40 5.60
CA GLY A 913 -53.33 -7.06 6.76
C GLY A 913 -52.83 -6.05 7.81
N ARG A 914 -51.86 -5.18 7.52
CA ARG A 914 -51.54 -4.04 8.42
C ARG A 914 -51.39 -2.71 7.68
N SER A 915 -52.33 -1.82 8.00
CA SER A 915 -52.34 -0.37 7.85
C SER A 915 -51.04 0.28 7.35
N THR A 916 -51.11 0.82 6.14
CA THR A 916 -50.50 2.07 5.67
C THR A 916 -49.52 2.76 6.65
N ARG A 917 -48.24 2.37 6.59
CA ARG A 917 -47.15 3.32 6.81
C ARG A 917 -46.63 3.72 5.44
N SER A 918 -47.05 4.89 4.98
CA SER A 918 -46.36 5.64 3.93
C SER A 918 -44.95 5.94 4.44
N THR A 919 -44.00 5.06 4.12
CA THR A 919 -42.59 5.30 4.39
C THR A 919 -42.10 6.31 3.37
N ARG A 920 -42.22 7.60 3.71
CA ARG A 920 -41.46 8.69 3.07
C ARG A 920 -39.98 8.42 3.29
N THR A 921 -39.38 7.63 2.42
CA THR A 921 -37.94 7.41 2.39
C THR A 921 -37.51 7.61 0.96
N TRP A 922 -36.69 8.65 0.74
CA TRP A 922 -36.09 8.95 -0.55
C TRP A 922 -35.49 7.65 -1.09
N VAL A 923 -36.12 7.16 -2.17
CA VAL A 923 -35.90 5.90 -2.89
C VAL A 923 -34.65 5.15 -2.44
N THR A 924 -34.83 4.25 -1.46
CA THR A 924 -33.84 3.24 -1.08
C THR A 924 -34.54 1.89 -0.90
N VAL A 925 -35.31 1.46 -1.91
CA VAL A 925 -35.76 0.08 -2.05
C VAL A 925 -35.87 -0.20 -3.55
N LEU A 926 -34.79 -0.68 -4.16
CA LEU A 926 -34.83 -1.37 -5.45
C LEU A 926 -34.44 -2.83 -5.19
N SER A 927 -35.24 -3.53 -4.38
CA SER A 927 -35.18 -4.99 -4.40
C SER A 927 -35.88 -5.44 -5.68
N LEU A 928 -35.13 -5.54 -6.77
CA LEU A 928 -35.53 -6.33 -7.92
C LEU A 928 -35.59 -7.80 -7.47
N THR A 929 -36.77 -8.26 -7.08
CA THR A 929 -37.11 -9.67 -7.20
C THR A 929 -37.41 -9.94 -8.67
N PRO A 930 -36.73 -10.88 -9.34
CA PRO A 930 -37.16 -11.33 -10.64
C PRO A 930 -38.43 -12.15 -10.45
N SER A 931 -39.59 -11.51 -10.59
CA SER A 931 -40.82 -12.24 -10.89
C SER A 931 -40.78 -12.53 -12.38
N THR A 932 -40.30 -13.71 -12.73
CA THR A 932 -40.52 -14.33 -14.03
C THR A 932 -42.02 -14.49 -14.25
N SER A 933 -42.57 -13.63 -15.10
CA SER A 933 -43.76 -13.90 -15.91
C SER A 933 -43.69 -12.93 -17.11
N CYS A 934 -42.80 -13.26 -18.04
CA CYS A 934 -43.15 -13.13 -19.46
C CYS A 934 -43.82 -14.44 -19.84
#